data_AF-A0AAV9I8Z1-F1
#
_entry.id   AF-A0AAV9I8Z1-F1
#
_cell.length_a   1.000
_cell.length_b   1.000
_cell.length_c   1.000
_cell.angle_alpha   90.00
_cell.angle_beta   90.00
_cell.angle_gamma   90.00
#
_symmetry.space_group_name_H-M   'P 1'
#
loop_
_entity.id
_entity.type
_entity.pdbx_description
1 polymer ?
#
loop_
_entity_poly.entity_id
_entity_poly.type
_entity_poly.pdbx_seq_one_letter_code
_entity_poly.pdbx_strand_id
1 'polypeptide(L)'
;MRVTPVAPETSRTAKVSLELNRHLTSMLHASLWQVKPPSDSMCIPMSNGSSQSATEKITFYLCASNLLEREKCTSVLDSVRNIAEEKLRTWKYEVRPEVHVSVIHHCDRYVCQSNDCDCTFPQCSRPMLVLEVPCVNFISHHNHVNCSMLSDFKSLLVELENKLLTSVTCQLLVEGGDDRLCLNDNGVNKYYCPPYPVNPGTTFLRSSCTCSPPTKDGFERACAVVRNLWKQESIFSSCMEDVRRRIVQSLKLNDQETFCILHPSGSDAELLPLLVAIGRMERLNSYPIVNIVSAAGEVGSGTAPAAAGKHFSTISPSGYKVKQDTTISSFPTSTLVVQLSPRGKDGTPVNFDNLVREQMREIGEKYRNAVVIFHAVDGSKTGLKLPSHEVIEELQHTWGQRLVVVLDACQGRSDFEEYRWFLRKGGLVLLTGSKFFGGPGFCGAVLFSSSVKEELERLSSIPDGISFYITKNEVAESMKHLRSKLPSLPRNIGLLLRWECALTEMERWSDIVNCNAIVDRWSRGVRTIVENHFSFIRVLMDEDWSEEISGMNSILNLIVYKKNGEVMNLNELKMLHKMLASSMTDVIRRCSRWTEEESSIAYRICLIGQPVKLGDKSVIRLALGASQIRAVHEGKCTLEDLLQEDWKILEKLQLLMKYWEEILANDSWFV
;
A
#
# COMPACT_ATOMS: atom_id res chain seq x y z
N MET A 1 -80.00 -30.28 -3.35
CA MET A 1 -79.11 -29.80 -2.27
C MET A 1 -77.94 -30.75 -2.11
N ARG A 2 -76.73 -30.31 -2.49
CA ARG A 2 -75.45 -30.62 -1.83
C ARG A 2 -74.50 -29.50 -2.26
N VAL A 3 -74.24 -28.59 -1.35
CA VAL A 3 -73.31 -27.48 -1.49
C VAL A 3 -71.93 -28.01 -1.14
N THR A 4 -70.98 -27.92 -2.07
CA THR A 4 -69.56 -28.10 -1.78
C THR A 4 -68.96 -26.71 -1.53
N PRO A 5 -68.35 -26.42 -0.37
CA PRO A 5 -67.75 -25.12 -0.13
C PRO A 5 -66.48 -24.96 -0.97
N VAL A 6 -66.38 -23.85 -1.71
CA VAL A 6 -65.12 -23.37 -2.27
C VAL A 6 -64.24 -22.95 -1.09
N ALA A 7 -63.05 -23.53 -0.99
CA ALA A 7 -62.07 -23.19 0.05
C ALA A 7 -61.68 -21.70 -0.06
N PRO A 8 -61.53 -20.98 1.08
CA PRO A 8 -61.19 -19.57 1.08
C PRO A 8 -59.76 -19.33 0.54
N GLU A 9 -59.56 -18.19 -0.14
CA GLU A 9 -58.32 -17.74 -0.78
C GLU A 9 -57.13 -17.50 0.18
N THR A 10 -57.21 -17.93 1.44
CA THR A 10 -56.20 -17.69 2.48
C THR A 10 -54.90 -18.48 2.30
N SER A 11 -54.81 -19.45 1.38
CA SER A 11 -53.56 -20.19 1.12
C SER A 11 -52.61 -19.56 0.10
N ARG A 12 -53.05 -18.51 -0.63
CA ARG A 12 -52.24 -17.90 -1.70
C ARG A 12 -51.22 -16.88 -1.18
N THR A 13 -51.58 -16.02 -0.21
CA THR A 13 -50.68 -15.00 0.37
C THR A 13 -49.47 -15.61 1.09
N ALA A 14 -49.68 -16.68 1.87
CA ALA A 14 -48.59 -17.41 2.54
C ALA A 14 -47.61 -18.04 1.53
N LYS A 15 -48.12 -18.54 0.39
CA LYS A 15 -47.30 -19.14 -0.67
C LYS A 15 -46.37 -18.12 -1.35
N VAL A 16 -46.86 -16.91 -1.61
CA VAL A 16 -46.08 -15.88 -2.28
C VAL A 16 -45.03 -15.26 -1.35
N SER A 17 -45.33 -15.11 -0.05
CA SER A 17 -44.33 -14.75 0.97
C SER A 17 -43.18 -15.76 1.02
N LEU A 18 -43.50 -17.07 1.02
CA LEU A 18 -42.51 -18.15 1.01
C LEU A 18 -41.69 -18.21 -0.29
N GLU A 19 -42.30 -17.95 -1.45
CA GLU A 19 -41.59 -17.91 -2.75
C GLU A 19 -40.69 -16.68 -2.88
N LEU A 20 -41.16 -15.50 -2.45
CA LEU A 20 -40.35 -14.28 -2.41
C LEU A 20 -39.18 -14.44 -1.43
N ASN A 21 -39.41 -15.01 -0.25
CA ASN A 21 -38.35 -15.29 0.71
C ASN A 21 -37.32 -16.29 0.16
N ARG A 22 -37.75 -17.37 -0.50
CA ARG A 22 -36.82 -18.29 -1.20
C ARG A 22 -36.07 -17.60 -2.33
N HIS A 23 -36.72 -16.74 -3.11
CA HIS A 23 -36.09 -16.02 -4.21
C HIS A 23 -35.05 -15.02 -3.70
N LEU A 24 -35.40 -14.21 -2.69
CA LEU A 24 -34.48 -13.26 -2.04
C LEU A 24 -33.33 -13.96 -1.32
N THR A 25 -33.60 -15.07 -0.61
CA THR A 25 -32.56 -15.88 0.04
C THR A 25 -31.63 -16.51 -0.98
N SER A 26 -32.16 -17.02 -2.10
CA SER A 26 -31.35 -17.51 -3.22
C SER A 26 -30.54 -16.41 -3.90
N MET A 27 -31.08 -15.19 -4.00
CA MET A 27 -30.38 -14.02 -4.56
C MET A 27 -29.15 -13.61 -3.72
N LEU A 28 -29.15 -13.91 -2.43
CA LEU A 28 -28.09 -13.54 -1.49
C LEU A 28 -27.14 -14.70 -1.16
N HIS A 29 -27.26 -15.83 -1.85
CA HIS A 29 -26.36 -16.95 -1.68
C HIS A 29 -24.93 -16.51 -2.09
N ALA A 30 -24.07 -16.26 -1.10
CA ALA A 30 -22.71 -15.70 -1.16
C ALA A 30 -22.52 -14.18 -0.95
N SER A 31 -23.61 -13.45 -0.66
CA SER A 31 -23.59 -12.01 -0.32
C SER A 31 -23.25 -11.76 1.16
N LEU A 32 -22.82 -10.54 1.50
CA LEU A 32 -22.64 -10.06 2.89
C LEU A 32 -23.94 -9.58 3.54
N TRP A 33 -25.03 -9.51 2.77
CA TRP A 33 -26.35 -9.13 3.24
C TRP A 33 -27.05 -10.27 3.99
N GLN A 34 -27.76 -9.91 5.05
CA GLN A 34 -28.70 -10.76 5.77
C GLN A 34 -30.11 -10.19 5.61
N VAL A 35 -31.11 -11.06 5.52
CA VAL A 35 -32.52 -10.66 5.32
C VAL A 35 -33.35 -11.09 6.50
N LYS A 36 -34.14 -10.16 7.02
CA LYS A 36 -35.23 -10.46 7.95
C LYS A 36 -36.55 -10.29 7.19
N PRO A 37 -37.29 -11.38 6.92
CA PRO A 37 -38.62 -11.29 6.34
C PRO A 37 -39.60 -10.64 7.32
N PRO A 38 -40.78 -10.18 6.86
CA PRO A 38 -41.86 -9.73 7.73
C PRO A 38 -42.23 -10.82 8.76
N SER A 39 -42.64 -10.44 9.97
CA SER A 39 -42.98 -11.38 11.05
C SER A 39 -44.19 -12.27 10.68
N ASP A 40 -44.09 -13.58 10.92
CA ASP A 40 -45.17 -14.58 10.72
C ASP A 40 -46.41 -14.38 11.64
N SER A 41 -46.36 -13.45 12.60
CA SER A 41 -47.31 -13.36 13.71
C SER A 41 -48.57 -12.51 13.46
N MET A 42 -49.07 -12.40 12.22
CA MET A 42 -50.41 -11.84 11.97
C MET A 42 -51.14 -12.51 10.80
N CYS A 43 -51.36 -13.83 10.90
CA CYS A 43 -52.60 -14.41 10.40
C CYS A 43 -53.73 -14.10 11.38
N ILE A 44 -54.09 -12.82 11.56
CA ILE A 44 -55.34 -12.43 12.22
C ILE A 44 -56.30 -12.00 11.10
N PRO A 45 -57.53 -12.55 11.02
CA PRO A 45 -58.49 -12.12 10.01
C PRO A 45 -58.71 -10.63 10.15
N MET A 46 -58.71 -9.90 9.04
CA MET A 46 -59.14 -8.50 9.02
C MET A 46 -60.52 -8.37 9.67
N SER A 47 -60.57 -7.91 10.92
CA SER A 47 -61.77 -7.30 11.45
C SER A 47 -61.84 -5.88 10.92
N ASN A 48 -62.94 -5.60 10.22
CA ASN A 48 -63.22 -4.31 9.61
C ASN A 48 -63.06 -3.16 10.63
N GLY A 49 -62.23 -2.17 10.28
CA GLY A 49 -62.33 -0.83 10.85
C GLY A 49 -61.15 -0.39 11.72
N SER A 50 -59.95 -0.27 11.14
CA SER A 50 -58.98 0.74 11.58
C SER A 50 -57.99 1.05 10.45
N SER A 51 -58.07 2.27 9.91
CA SER A 51 -57.16 2.79 8.90
C SER A 51 -55.86 3.27 9.55
N GLN A 52 -54.95 2.34 9.82
CA GLN A 52 -53.51 2.61 9.84
C GLN A 52 -52.85 1.53 8.99
N SER A 53 -52.57 1.85 7.73
CA SER A 53 -51.79 0.96 6.87
C SER A 53 -50.36 0.90 7.39
N ALA A 54 -50.06 -0.04 8.28
CA ALA A 54 -48.69 -0.41 8.58
C ALA A 54 -48.11 -0.98 7.28
N THR A 55 -47.34 -0.16 6.56
CA THR A 55 -46.58 -0.61 5.41
C THR A 55 -45.61 -1.68 5.87
N GLU A 56 -45.91 -2.95 5.58
CA GLU A 56 -44.97 -4.06 5.79
C GLU A 56 -43.63 -3.74 5.11
N LYS A 57 -42.51 -4.09 5.74
CA LYS A 57 -41.16 -3.84 5.21
C LYS A 57 -40.35 -5.13 5.20
N ILE A 58 -39.59 -5.36 4.14
CA ILE A 58 -38.49 -6.33 4.12
C ILE A 58 -37.22 -5.58 4.53
N THR A 59 -36.54 -6.06 5.55
CA THR A 59 -35.30 -5.41 6.04
C THR A 59 -34.08 -6.22 5.65
N PHE A 60 -33.18 -5.56 4.92
CA PHE A 60 -31.86 -6.07 4.57
C PHE A 60 -30.82 -5.43 5.48
N TYR A 61 -29.91 -6.24 6.00
CA TYR A 61 -28.82 -5.80 6.85
C TYR A 61 -27.49 -6.13 6.19
N LEU A 62 -26.66 -5.12 5.98
CA LEU A 62 -25.28 -5.29 5.56
C LEU A 62 -24.38 -5.01 6.75
N CYS A 63 -23.75 -6.07 7.26
CA CYS A 63 -22.88 -5.99 8.43
C CYS A 63 -21.63 -5.17 8.11
N ALA A 64 -21.07 -4.46 9.10
CA ALA A 64 -19.71 -3.93 9.00
C ALA A 64 -18.65 -4.99 9.30
N SER A 65 -17.44 -4.76 8.80
CA SER A 65 -16.31 -5.66 9.03
C SER A 65 -15.94 -5.74 10.50
N ASN A 66 -15.61 -6.95 10.98
CA ASN A 66 -14.96 -7.13 12.28
C ASN A 66 -13.46 -6.84 12.24
N LEU A 67 -12.91 -6.54 11.06
CA LEU A 67 -11.49 -6.26 10.85
C LEU A 67 -11.13 -4.80 11.16
N LEU A 68 -12.12 -3.92 11.29
CA LEU A 68 -11.95 -2.50 11.61
C LEU A 68 -12.51 -2.19 12.99
N GLU A 69 -11.94 -1.16 13.62
CA GLU A 69 -12.49 -0.58 14.85
C GLU A 69 -13.89 0.00 14.59
N ARG A 70 -14.73 -0.05 15.63
CA ARG A 70 -16.15 0.32 15.55
C ARG A 70 -16.38 1.73 14.96
N GLU A 71 -15.56 2.70 15.34
CA GLU A 71 -15.68 4.09 14.86
C GLU A 71 -15.42 4.18 13.35
N LYS A 72 -14.40 3.48 12.84
CA LYS A 72 -14.10 3.41 11.41
C LYS A 72 -15.20 2.68 10.64
N CYS A 73 -15.75 1.61 11.21
CA CYS A 73 -16.90 0.92 10.64
C CYS A 73 -18.11 1.84 10.46
N THR A 74 -18.45 2.63 11.48
CA THR A 74 -19.56 3.60 11.39
C THR A 74 -19.30 4.63 10.29
N SER A 75 -18.10 5.24 10.25
CA SER A 75 -17.74 6.21 9.21
C SER A 75 -17.83 5.64 7.80
N VAL A 76 -17.37 4.40 7.60
CA VAL A 76 -17.48 3.70 6.32
C VAL A 76 -18.94 3.45 5.95
N LEU A 77 -19.76 2.97 6.88
CA LEU A 77 -21.18 2.73 6.62
C LEU A 77 -21.95 4.01 6.32
N ASP A 78 -21.65 5.12 7.00
CA ASP A 78 -22.26 6.42 6.70
C ASP A 78 -21.94 6.89 5.27
N SER A 79 -20.70 6.67 4.82
CA SER A 79 -20.31 6.95 3.42
C SER A 79 -21.11 6.09 2.43
N VAL A 80 -21.26 4.79 2.70
CA VAL A 80 -22.06 3.89 1.86
C VAL A 80 -23.55 4.24 1.89
N ARG A 81 -24.08 4.67 3.05
CA ARG A 81 -25.46 5.17 3.19
C ARG A 81 -25.69 6.37 2.29
N ASN A 82 -24.80 7.36 2.31
CA ASN A 82 -24.95 8.55 1.47
C ASN A 82 -25.00 8.22 -0.03
N ILE A 83 -24.19 7.25 -0.48
CA ILE A 83 -24.23 6.74 -1.87
C ILE A 83 -25.57 6.06 -2.16
N ALA A 84 -26.07 5.24 -1.21
CA ALA A 84 -27.37 4.61 -1.34
C ALA A 84 -28.49 5.66 -1.46
N GLU A 85 -28.50 6.68 -0.60
CA GLU A 85 -29.47 7.76 -0.63
C GLU A 85 -29.47 8.52 -1.97
N GLU A 86 -28.29 8.85 -2.50
CA GLU A 86 -28.17 9.54 -3.80
C GLU A 86 -28.79 8.72 -4.93
N LYS A 87 -28.50 7.42 -4.97
CA LYS A 87 -29.11 6.52 -5.96
C LYS A 87 -30.61 6.40 -5.79
N LEU A 88 -31.07 6.29 -4.54
CA LEU A 88 -32.48 6.18 -4.22
C LEU A 88 -33.27 7.47 -4.56
N ARG A 89 -32.62 8.65 -4.59
CA ARG A 89 -33.24 9.89 -5.09
C ARG A 89 -33.63 9.80 -6.57
N THR A 90 -32.83 9.09 -7.37
CA THR A 90 -33.09 8.85 -8.81
C THR A 90 -33.85 7.55 -9.07
N TRP A 91 -34.38 6.91 -8.02
CA TRP A 91 -35.11 5.64 -8.15
C TRP A 91 -36.40 5.83 -8.94
N LYS A 92 -36.48 5.16 -10.08
CA LYS A 92 -37.57 5.29 -11.06
C LYS A 92 -38.87 4.59 -10.66
N TYR A 93 -38.88 3.88 -9.54
CA TYR A 93 -40.03 3.12 -9.06
C TYR A 93 -40.74 3.83 -7.90
N GLU A 94 -42.07 3.65 -7.81
CA GLU A 94 -42.89 4.22 -6.73
C GLU A 94 -42.52 3.67 -5.35
N VAL A 95 -42.16 2.38 -5.28
CA VAL A 95 -41.65 1.76 -4.06
C VAL A 95 -40.20 2.18 -3.86
N ARG A 96 -39.97 3.05 -2.88
CA ARG A 96 -38.65 3.57 -2.53
C ARG A 96 -38.12 2.89 -1.26
N PRO A 97 -37.00 2.17 -1.34
CA PRO A 97 -36.28 1.73 -0.15
C PRO A 97 -35.86 2.91 0.73
N GLU A 98 -35.89 2.71 2.04
CA GLU A 98 -35.30 3.60 3.05
C GLU A 98 -33.96 3.01 3.51
N VAL A 99 -32.93 3.85 3.65
CA VAL A 99 -31.59 3.41 4.06
C VAL A 99 -31.11 4.20 5.26
N HIS A 100 -30.55 3.53 6.26
CA HIS A 100 -29.99 4.16 7.45
C HIS A 100 -28.89 3.29 8.07
N VAL A 101 -28.09 3.86 8.98
CA VAL A 101 -27.08 3.11 9.75
C VAL A 101 -27.60 2.94 11.18
N SER A 102 -27.63 1.70 11.66
CA SER A 102 -28.08 1.37 13.02
C SER A 102 -27.07 0.46 13.70
N VAL A 103 -26.95 0.58 15.02
CA VAL A 103 -26.24 -0.40 15.83
C VAL A 103 -27.21 -1.54 16.12
N ILE A 104 -26.87 -2.73 15.65
CA ILE A 104 -27.74 -3.90 15.71
C ILE A 104 -27.03 -5.01 16.45
N HIS A 105 -27.78 -5.71 17.29
CA HIS A 105 -27.29 -6.90 17.95
C HIS A 105 -27.28 -8.06 16.95
N HIS A 106 -26.09 -8.60 16.72
CA HIS A 106 -25.82 -9.72 15.84
C HIS A 106 -25.13 -10.84 16.64
N CYS A 107 -25.81 -11.97 16.79
CA CYS A 107 -25.22 -13.21 17.28
C CYS A 107 -25.46 -14.32 16.26
N ASP A 108 -24.65 -15.39 16.27
CA ASP A 108 -24.68 -16.51 15.31
C ASP A 108 -26.07 -17.11 15.03
N ARG A 109 -27.10 -16.79 15.84
CA ARG A 109 -28.48 -17.24 15.67
C ARG A 109 -29.51 -16.13 15.42
N TYR A 110 -29.23 -14.85 15.65
CA TYR A 110 -30.23 -13.77 15.59
C TYR A 110 -29.67 -12.40 15.17
N VAL A 111 -30.45 -11.67 14.36
CA VAL A 111 -30.29 -10.23 14.10
C VAL A 111 -31.45 -9.49 14.79
N CYS A 112 -31.17 -8.80 15.89
CA CYS A 112 -32.20 -8.09 16.65
C CYS A 112 -31.81 -6.62 16.88
N GLN A 113 -32.82 -5.74 16.82
CA GLN A 113 -32.68 -4.35 17.25
C GLN A 113 -32.74 -4.22 18.78
N SER A 114 -33.23 -5.23 19.51
CA SER A 114 -33.23 -5.24 20.98
C SER A 114 -31.95 -5.86 21.54
N ASN A 115 -31.52 -5.35 22.69
CA ASN A 115 -30.37 -5.85 23.45
C ASN A 115 -30.72 -7.08 24.32
N ASP A 116 -31.88 -7.70 24.12
CA ASP A 116 -32.38 -8.82 24.94
C ASP A 116 -31.72 -10.15 24.55
N CYS A 117 -30.40 -10.18 24.57
CA CYS A 117 -29.61 -11.41 24.47
C CYS A 117 -28.84 -11.62 25.77
N ASP A 118 -28.97 -12.81 26.36
CA ASP A 118 -28.18 -13.25 27.53
C ASP A 118 -26.68 -13.49 27.21
N CYS A 119 -26.22 -13.10 26.03
CA CYS A 119 -24.83 -13.26 25.62
C CYS A 119 -23.95 -12.16 26.22
N THR A 120 -23.12 -12.54 27.19
CA THR A 120 -22.21 -11.67 27.98
C THR A 120 -21.01 -11.12 27.20
N PHE A 121 -20.99 -11.19 25.87
CA PHE A 121 -19.89 -10.74 25.04
C PHE A 121 -20.09 -9.28 24.55
N PRO A 122 -19.19 -8.33 24.86
CA PRO A 122 -19.28 -6.93 24.42
C PRO A 122 -19.13 -6.71 22.89
N GLN A 123 -19.12 -7.77 22.08
CA GLN A 123 -18.90 -7.73 20.62
C GLN A 123 -20.15 -7.97 19.76
N CYS A 124 -21.32 -8.22 20.37
CA CYS A 124 -22.52 -8.57 19.61
C CYS A 124 -23.19 -7.36 18.92
N SER A 125 -23.04 -6.15 19.45
CA SER A 125 -23.62 -4.95 18.82
C SER A 125 -22.67 -4.36 17.78
N ARG A 126 -23.07 -4.34 16.52
CA ARG A 126 -22.26 -3.81 15.42
C ARG A 126 -23.03 -2.76 14.62
N PRO A 127 -22.37 -1.71 14.12
CA PRO A 127 -23.02 -0.84 13.14
C PRO A 127 -23.30 -1.65 11.87
N MET A 128 -24.51 -1.53 11.34
CA MET A 128 -24.96 -2.16 10.11
C MET A 128 -25.65 -1.13 9.24
N LEU A 129 -25.49 -1.26 7.92
CA LEU A 129 -26.34 -0.55 6.97
C LEU A 129 -27.66 -1.31 6.88
N VAL A 130 -28.75 -0.61 7.15
CA VAL A 130 -30.12 -1.13 7.11
C VAL A 130 -30.80 -0.56 5.88
N LEU A 131 -31.33 -1.45 5.04
CA LEU A 131 -32.13 -1.10 3.88
C LEU A 131 -33.52 -1.71 4.05
N GLU A 132 -34.52 -0.85 4.20
CA GLU A 132 -35.91 -1.23 4.39
C GLU A 132 -36.70 -1.02 3.12
N VAL A 133 -37.31 -2.07 2.59
CA VAL A 133 -38.08 -2.02 1.35
C VAL A 133 -39.57 -2.20 1.68
N PRO A 134 -40.44 -1.22 1.38
CA PRO A 134 -41.88 -1.40 1.56
C PRO A 134 -42.41 -2.57 0.72
N CYS A 135 -43.23 -3.43 1.31
CA CYS A 135 -43.84 -4.60 0.66
C CYS A 135 -45.02 -4.23 -0.27
N VAL A 136 -45.43 -2.96 -0.32
CA VAL A 136 -46.59 -2.53 -1.13
C VAL A 136 -46.36 -2.94 -2.58
N ASN A 137 -47.24 -3.79 -3.11
CA ASN A 137 -47.24 -4.24 -4.50
C ASN A 137 -46.07 -5.12 -4.97
N PHE A 138 -45.44 -5.94 -4.11
CA PHE A 138 -44.68 -7.09 -4.63
C PHE A 138 -45.60 -8.16 -5.26
N ILE A 139 -46.89 -8.17 -4.88
CA ILE A 139 -47.82 -9.26 -5.18
C ILE A 139 -49.21 -8.65 -5.48
N SER A 140 -49.45 -8.30 -6.73
CA SER A 140 -50.80 -8.10 -7.27
C SER A 140 -51.00 -9.11 -8.38
N HIS A 141 -52.16 -9.78 -8.44
CA HIS A 141 -52.50 -10.72 -9.51
C HIS A 141 -52.51 -10.08 -10.92
N HIS A 142 -52.33 -8.77 -11.02
CA HIS A 142 -52.21 -8.02 -12.27
C HIS A 142 -50.81 -7.43 -12.51
N ASN A 143 -49.91 -7.51 -11.53
CA ASN A 143 -48.53 -7.10 -11.70
C ASN A 143 -47.63 -8.32 -11.54
N HIS A 144 -47.22 -8.86 -12.67
CA HIS A 144 -45.93 -9.52 -12.76
C HIS A 144 -44.94 -8.71 -11.93
N VAL A 145 -44.26 -9.34 -10.97
CA VAL A 145 -43.00 -8.84 -10.44
C VAL A 145 -42.25 -8.24 -11.62
N ASN A 146 -42.04 -6.92 -11.64
CA ASN A 146 -41.34 -6.30 -12.74
C ASN A 146 -39.91 -6.82 -12.61
N CYS A 147 -39.52 -7.84 -13.39
CA CYS A 147 -38.20 -8.45 -13.34
C CYS A 147 -37.10 -7.37 -13.43
N SER A 148 -37.38 -6.23 -14.08
CA SER A 148 -36.52 -5.06 -14.08
C SER A 148 -36.30 -4.45 -12.68
N MET A 149 -37.34 -4.32 -11.85
CA MET A 149 -37.21 -3.77 -10.49
C MET A 149 -36.37 -4.69 -9.60
N LEU A 150 -36.61 -6.01 -9.65
CA LEU A 150 -35.79 -6.97 -8.93
C LEU A 150 -34.33 -6.97 -9.41
N SER A 151 -34.11 -6.82 -10.72
CA SER A 151 -32.77 -6.72 -11.30
C SER A 151 -32.04 -5.44 -10.87
N ASP A 152 -32.73 -4.29 -10.91
CA ASP A 152 -32.17 -3.01 -10.48
C ASP A 152 -31.89 -3.02 -8.97
N PHE A 153 -32.78 -3.63 -8.18
CA PHE A 153 -32.59 -3.79 -6.75
C PHE A 153 -31.41 -4.73 -6.42
N LYS A 154 -31.28 -5.86 -7.13
CA LYS A 154 -30.11 -6.74 -7.02
C LYS A 154 -28.82 -5.99 -7.34
N SER A 155 -28.85 -5.16 -8.39
CA SER A 155 -27.71 -4.34 -8.80
C SER A 155 -27.34 -3.33 -7.71
N LEU A 156 -28.34 -2.70 -7.08
CA LEU A 156 -28.12 -1.81 -5.93
C LEU A 156 -27.48 -2.56 -4.75
N LEU A 157 -27.99 -3.73 -4.35
CA LEU A 157 -27.42 -4.51 -3.24
C LEU A 157 -25.96 -4.91 -3.50
N VAL A 158 -25.66 -5.39 -4.71
CA VAL A 158 -24.29 -5.76 -5.13
C VAL A 158 -23.38 -4.55 -5.15
N GLU A 159 -23.87 -3.41 -5.65
CA GLU A 159 -23.09 -2.18 -5.69
C GLU A 159 -22.77 -1.68 -4.28
N LEU A 160 -23.75 -1.65 -3.37
CA LEU A 160 -23.54 -1.25 -1.97
C LEU A 160 -22.60 -2.19 -1.23
N GLU A 161 -22.71 -3.51 -1.45
CA GLU A 161 -21.74 -4.47 -0.91
C GLU A 161 -20.33 -4.20 -1.41
N ASN A 162 -20.17 -3.99 -2.72
CA ASN A 162 -18.87 -3.68 -3.32
C ASN A 162 -18.32 -2.35 -2.81
N LYS A 163 -19.16 -1.32 -2.63
CA LYS A 163 -18.75 -0.03 -2.04
C LYS A 163 -18.31 -0.17 -0.60
N LEU A 164 -19.01 -0.99 0.19
CA LEU A 164 -18.59 -1.29 1.55
C LEU A 164 -17.24 -2.02 1.57
N LEU A 165 -17.10 -3.09 0.78
CA LEU A 165 -15.87 -3.87 0.73
C LEU A 165 -14.66 -3.04 0.28
N THR A 166 -14.82 -2.25 -0.77
CA THR A 166 -13.75 -1.37 -1.28
C THR A 166 -13.39 -0.30 -0.25
N SER A 167 -14.37 0.31 0.44
CA SER A 167 -14.12 1.30 1.49
C SER A 167 -13.40 0.70 2.70
N VAL A 168 -13.80 -0.50 3.15
CA VAL A 168 -13.10 -1.24 4.21
C VAL A 168 -11.65 -1.55 3.79
N THR A 169 -11.45 -1.99 2.53
CA THR A 169 -10.12 -2.30 2.00
C THR A 169 -9.23 -1.05 1.99
N CYS A 170 -9.74 0.11 1.58
CA CYS A 170 -9.02 1.38 1.63
C CYS A 170 -8.57 1.75 3.05
N GLN A 171 -9.44 1.57 4.05
CA GLN A 171 -9.11 1.84 5.46
C GLN A 171 -8.02 0.89 5.97
N LEU A 172 -8.13 -0.41 5.68
CA LEU A 172 -7.14 -1.40 6.12
C LEU A 172 -5.77 -1.19 5.45
N LEU A 173 -5.74 -0.76 4.18
CA LEU A 173 -4.49 -0.50 3.45
C LEU A 173 -3.61 0.58 4.10
N VAL A 174 -4.21 1.49 4.88
CA VAL A 174 -3.50 2.58 5.58
C VAL A 174 -3.21 2.27 7.06
N GLU A 175 -3.49 1.05 7.53
CA GLU A 175 -3.16 0.60 8.90
C GLU A 175 -1.85 -0.19 8.97
N GLY A 176 -1.34 -0.37 10.20
CA GLY A 176 -0.20 -1.24 10.45
C GLY A 176 1.10 -0.78 9.79
N GLY A 177 1.30 0.54 9.72
CA GLY A 177 2.56 1.18 9.38
C GLY A 177 2.71 2.47 10.18
N ASP A 178 3.60 3.34 9.74
CA ASP A 178 3.86 4.59 10.46
C ASP A 178 3.08 5.79 9.91
N ASP A 179 3.41 6.99 10.38
CA ASP A 179 2.78 8.26 10.01
C ASP A 179 2.79 8.58 8.50
N ARG A 180 3.59 7.85 7.71
CA ARG A 180 3.66 8.01 6.26
C ARG A 180 2.46 7.39 5.54
N LEU A 181 1.71 6.50 6.18
CA LEU A 181 0.45 5.94 5.67
C LEU A 181 -0.77 6.82 5.97
N CYS A 182 -0.68 7.71 6.97
CA CYS A 182 -1.79 8.59 7.35
C CYS A 182 -2.24 9.44 6.16
N LEU A 183 -3.55 9.47 5.92
CA LEU A 183 -4.17 10.30 4.90
C LEU A 183 -4.42 11.71 5.43
N ASN A 184 -4.28 12.70 4.56
CA ASN A 184 -4.74 14.07 4.80
C ASN A 184 -6.22 14.23 4.41
N ASP A 185 -6.75 15.45 4.52
CA ASP A 185 -8.15 15.78 4.20
C ASP A 185 -8.52 15.53 2.73
N ASN A 186 -7.53 15.49 1.83
CA ASN A 186 -7.72 15.13 0.42
C ASN A 186 -7.75 13.62 0.18
N GLY A 187 -7.67 12.79 1.23
CA GLY A 187 -7.70 11.34 1.14
C GLY A 187 -6.41 10.72 0.55
N VAL A 188 -5.29 11.45 0.63
CA VAL A 188 -3.98 10.99 0.13
C VAL A 188 -2.93 11.03 1.23
N ASN A 189 -1.93 10.17 1.14
CA ASN A 189 -0.83 10.13 2.11
C ASN A 189 0.22 11.25 1.88
N LYS A 190 1.31 11.25 2.64
CA LYS A 190 2.42 12.24 2.51
C LYS A 190 3.13 12.23 1.14
N TYR A 191 2.84 11.23 0.29
CA TYR A 191 3.35 11.09 -1.07
C TYR A 191 2.28 11.41 -2.12
N TYR A 192 1.14 11.95 -1.69
CA TYR A 192 -0.02 12.25 -2.53
C TYR A 192 -0.66 11.01 -3.18
N CYS A 193 -0.44 9.85 -2.57
CA CYS A 193 -0.95 8.58 -3.05
C CYS A 193 -2.27 8.22 -2.32
N PRO A 194 -3.38 8.02 -3.04
CA PRO A 194 -4.59 7.45 -2.46
C PRO A 194 -4.45 5.93 -2.22
N PRO A 195 -5.27 5.34 -1.33
CA PRO A 195 -5.27 3.90 -1.05
C PRO A 195 -6.15 3.08 -2.03
N TYR A 196 -6.44 3.62 -3.21
CA TYR A 196 -7.29 3.01 -4.22
C TYR A 196 -6.77 3.28 -5.64
N PRO A 197 -7.17 2.47 -6.65
CA PRO A 197 -6.77 2.69 -8.03
C PRO A 197 -7.24 4.05 -8.57
N VAL A 198 -6.36 4.75 -9.28
CA VAL A 198 -6.66 6.08 -9.86
C VAL A 198 -7.22 5.98 -11.28
N ASN A 199 -7.86 7.05 -11.74
CA ASN A 199 -8.36 7.14 -13.12
C ASN A 199 -7.20 7.51 -14.09
N PRO A 200 -6.85 6.63 -15.06
CA PRO A 200 -5.75 6.90 -16.00
C PRO A 200 -6.06 8.06 -16.97
N GLY A 201 -7.33 8.48 -17.11
CA GLY A 201 -7.70 9.63 -17.92
C GLY A 201 -7.35 10.99 -17.30
N THR A 202 -7.16 11.05 -15.99
CA THR A 202 -6.83 12.29 -15.26
C THR A 202 -5.53 12.22 -14.48
N THR A 203 -5.03 11.02 -14.18
CA THR A 203 -3.86 10.79 -13.32
C THR A 203 -2.78 10.00 -14.05
N PHE A 204 -1.59 10.60 -14.18
CA PHE A 204 -0.41 10.01 -14.83
C PHE A 204 0.59 9.55 -13.78
N LEU A 205 1.04 8.30 -13.88
CA LEU A 205 1.87 7.63 -12.87
C LEU A 205 3.31 7.49 -13.35
N ARG A 206 4.26 8.06 -12.60
CA ARG A 206 5.72 7.85 -12.71
C ARG A 206 6.39 7.87 -11.33
N SER A 207 5.68 7.41 -10.29
CA SER A 207 6.08 7.47 -8.87
C SER A 207 6.62 6.14 -8.31
N SER A 208 6.85 5.12 -9.15
CA SER A 208 7.26 3.76 -8.77
C SER A 208 8.68 3.62 -8.18
N CYS A 209 9.36 4.74 -7.93
CA CYS A 209 10.62 4.78 -7.17
C CYS A 209 10.41 5.34 -5.74
N THR A 210 9.15 5.54 -5.33
CA THR A 210 8.78 6.08 -4.01
C THR A 210 7.53 5.42 -3.45
N CYS A 211 6.37 5.60 -4.08
CA CYS A 211 5.07 5.07 -3.67
C CYS A 211 4.09 5.22 -4.84
N SER A 212 3.24 4.23 -5.08
CA SER A 212 2.21 4.28 -6.13
C SER A 212 0.85 3.83 -5.60
N PRO A 213 -0.27 4.32 -6.18
CA PRO A 213 -1.57 3.75 -5.91
C PRO A 213 -1.60 2.28 -6.35
N PRO A 214 -2.41 1.42 -5.71
CA PRO A 214 -2.53 0.04 -6.16
C PRO A 214 -3.04 -0.02 -7.59
N THR A 215 -2.55 -1.00 -8.36
CA THR A 215 -3.17 -1.36 -9.64
C THR A 215 -4.60 -1.85 -9.40
N LYS A 216 -5.45 -1.78 -10.44
CA LYS A 216 -6.83 -2.27 -10.36
C LYS A 216 -6.86 -3.74 -9.90
N ASP A 217 -6.08 -4.59 -10.55
CA ASP A 217 -6.00 -6.02 -10.25
C ASP A 217 -5.48 -6.28 -8.82
N GLY A 218 -4.44 -5.55 -8.40
CA GLY A 218 -3.90 -5.66 -7.04
C GLY A 218 -4.93 -5.27 -5.98
N PHE A 219 -5.70 -4.21 -6.23
CA PHE A 219 -6.77 -3.77 -5.33
C PHE A 219 -7.94 -4.77 -5.28
N GLU A 220 -8.32 -5.34 -6.42
CA GLU A 220 -9.34 -6.39 -6.49
C GLU A 220 -8.91 -7.64 -5.72
N ARG A 221 -7.62 -8.03 -5.81
CA ARG A 221 -7.04 -9.10 -5.01
C ARG A 221 -7.11 -8.79 -3.51
N ALA A 222 -6.75 -7.58 -3.10
CA ALA A 222 -6.87 -7.15 -1.70
C ALA A 222 -8.33 -7.21 -1.21
N CYS A 223 -9.30 -6.75 -2.01
CA CYS A 223 -10.72 -6.86 -1.69
C CYS A 223 -11.17 -8.31 -1.48
N ALA A 224 -10.67 -9.24 -2.31
CA ALA A 224 -10.96 -10.66 -2.15
C ALA A 224 -10.41 -11.23 -0.83
N VAL A 225 -9.20 -10.83 -0.44
CA VAL A 225 -8.59 -11.23 0.84
C VAL A 225 -9.37 -10.65 2.02
N VAL A 226 -9.78 -9.37 1.97
CA VAL A 226 -10.65 -8.76 3.00
C VAL A 226 -11.96 -9.54 3.13
N ARG A 227 -12.62 -9.87 2.01
CA ARG A 227 -13.87 -10.66 2.02
C ARG A 227 -13.68 -12.02 2.69
N ASN A 228 -12.54 -12.68 2.45
CA ASN A 228 -12.24 -13.98 3.06
C ASN A 228 -11.93 -13.86 4.56
N LEU A 229 -11.12 -12.88 4.97
CA LEU A 229 -10.79 -12.61 6.37
C LEU A 229 -12.03 -12.24 7.19
N TRP A 230 -12.94 -11.49 6.58
CA TRP A 230 -14.20 -11.10 7.21
C TRP A 230 -15.08 -12.33 7.49
N LYS A 231 -15.11 -13.31 6.57
CA LYS A 231 -15.83 -14.58 6.79
C LYS A 231 -15.12 -15.49 7.80
N GLN A 232 -13.80 -15.56 7.74
CA GLN A 232 -13.00 -16.46 8.55
C GLN A 232 -11.66 -15.80 8.93
N GLU A 233 -11.64 -15.16 10.08
CA GLU A 233 -10.45 -14.41 10.53
C GLU A 233 -9.23 -15.30 10.83
N SER A 234 -9.46 -16.60 11.09
CA SER A 234 -8.41 -17.58 11.39
C SER A 234 -7.47 -17.87 10.22
N ILE A 235 -7.84 -17.51 8.98
CA ILE A 235 -6.96 -17.67 7.81
C ILE A 235 -5.82 -16.64 7.75
N PHE A 236 -5.82 -15.61 8.61
CA PHE A 236 -4.81 -14.55 8.56
C PHE A 236 -3.37 -15.10 8.59
N SER A 237 -3.07 -16.03 9.49
CA SER A 237 -1.74 -16.61 9.62
C SER A 237 -1.32 -17.38 8.36
N SER A 238 -2.23 -18.15 7.76
CA SER A 238 -1.94 -18.89 6.54
C SER A 238 -1.76 -17.97 5.33
N CYS A 239 -2.50 -16.84 5.28
CA CYS A 239 -2.27 -15.80 4.26
C CYS A 239 -0.89 -15.15 4.40
N MET A 240 -0.43 -14.88 5.63
CA MET A 240 0.93 -14.35 5.86
C MET A 240 2.02 -15.36 5.46
N GLU A 241 1.80 -16.66 5.70
CA GLU A 241 2.66 -17.74 5.20
C GLU A 241 2.71 -17.79 3.67
N ASP A 242 1.54 -17.70 3.04
CA ASP A 242 1.39 -17.68 1.59
C ASP A 242 2.14 -16.51 0.95
N VAL A 243 2.03 -15.30 1.53
CA VAL A 243 2.77 -14.12 1.07
C VAL A 243 4.27 -14.37 1.04
N ARG A 244 4.85 -14.88 2.14
CA ARG A 244 6.31 -15.11 2.22
C ARG A 244 6.79 -16.12 1.19
N ARG A 245 6.04 -17.22 1.01
CA ARG A 245 6.31 -18.23 -0.02
C ARG A 245 6.27 -17.61 -1.42
N ARG A 246 5.22 -16.84 -1.73
CA ARG A 246 5.02 -16.20 -3.04
C ARG A 246 6.09 -15.14 -3.33
N ILE A 247 6.60 -14.41 -2.33
CA ILE A 247 7.74 -13.50 -2.49
C ILE A 247 8.97 -14.27 -2.98
N VAL A 248 9.35 -15.35 -2.28
CA VAL A 248 10.53 -16.16 -2.61
C VAL A 248 10.40 -16.76 -4.02
N GLN A 249 9.23 -17.28 -4.36
CA GLN A 249 8.95 -17.85 -5.68
C GLN A 249 8.99 -16.81 -6.80
N SER A 250 8.42 -15.62 -6.60
CA SER A 250 8.41 -14.54 -7.60
C SER A 250 9.83 -14.05 -7.93
N LEU A 251 10.77 -14.21 -7.01
CA LEU A 251 12.19 -13.88 -7.20
C LEU A 251 13.02 -15.04 -7.75
N LYS A 252 12.38 -16.17 -8.09
CA LYS A 252 13.03 -17.40 -8.59
C LYS A 252 14.12 -17.90 -7.62
N LEU A 253 13.83 -17.86 -6.33
CA LEU A 253 14.70 -18.34 -5.26
C LEU A 253 14.21 -19.69 -4.74
N ASN A 254 15.14 -20.47 -4.15
CA ASN A 254 14.82 -21.77 -3.55
C ASN A 254 14.11 -21.58 -2.21
N ASP A 255 12.85 -22.01 -2.11
CA ASP A 255 12.02 -21.87 -0.90
C ASP A 255 12.39 -22.81 0.25
N GLN A 256 13.26 -23.79 0.01
CA GLN A 256 13.83 -24.65 1.06
C GLN A 256 15.06 -24.05 1.72
N GLU A 257 15.73 -23.10 1.06
CA GLU A 257 17.00 -22.51 1.50
C GLU A 257 16.88 -21.02 1.83
N THR A 258 15.79 -20.38 1.40
CA THR A 258 15.53 -18.95 1.58
C THR A 258 14.36 -18.74 2.53
N PHE A 259 14.60 -17.96 3.57
CA PHE A 259 13.60 -17.57 4.56
C PHE A 259 13.28 -16.09 4.41
N CYS A 260 12.08 -15.71 4.85
CA CYS A 260 11.55 -14.37 4.72
C CYS A 260 10.91 -13.92 6.02
N ILE A 261 11.24 -12.72 6.49
CA ILE A 261 10.50 -12.01 7.53
C ILE A 261 9.88 -10.77 6.90
N LEU A 262 8.58 -10.58 7.11
CA LEU A 262 7.87 -9.40 6.60
C LEU A 262 8.10 -8.20 7.51
N HIS A 263 8.13 -7.01 6.92
CA HIS A 263 8.28 -5.77 7.65
C HIS A 263 7.28 -4.72 7.14
N PRO A 264 6.77 -3.83 8.02
CA PRO A 264 5.87 -2.76 7.61
C PRO A 264 6.47 -1.80 6.59
N SER A 265 7.79 -1.66 6.46
CA SER A 265 8.43 -0.90 5.40
C SER A 265 9.89 -1.30 5.22
N GLY A 266 10.55 -0.78 4.18
CA GLY A 266 12.00 -0.94 4.02
C GLY A 266 12.80 -0.33 5.19
N SER A 267 12.31 0.76 5.81
CA SER A 267 12.96 1.34 6.99
C SER A 267 12.79 0.48 8.24
N ASP A 268 11.64 -0.20 8.39
CA ASP A 268 11.44 -1.15 9.49
C ASP A 268 12.30 -2.42 9.32
N ALA A 269 12.60 -2.78 8.08
CA ALA A 269 13.42 -3.94 7.72
C ALA A 269 14.89 -3.79 8.17
N GLU A 270 15.37 -2.56 8.33
CA GLU A 270 16.71 -2.22 8.85
C GLU A 270 16.96 -2.72 10.29
N LEU A 271 15.90 -3.02 11.04
CA LEU A 271 16.03 -3.54 12.41
C LEU A 271 16.51 -5.00 12.44
N LEU A 272 16.30 -5.78 11.37
CA LEU A 272 16.69 -7.19 11.35
C LEU A 272 18.22 -7.38 11.25
N PRO A 273 18.97 -6.67 10.38
CA PRO A 273 20.43 -6.67 10.44
C PRO A 273 21.00 -6.35 11.82
N LEU A 274 20.39 -5.38 12.51
CA LEU A 274 20.81 -5.01 13.87
C LEU A 274 20.56 -6.13 14.87
N LEU A 275 19.45 -6.87 14.75
CA LEU A 275 19.18 -8.05 15.57
C LEU A 275 20.22 -9.16 15.37
N VAL A 276 20.62 -9.42 14.11
CA VAL A 276 21.70 -10.38 13.79
C VAL A 276 23.02 -9.91 14.40
N ALA A 277 23.34 -8.62 14.28
CA ALA A 277 24.56 -8.06 14.85
C ALA A 277 24.60 -8.16 16.38
N ILE A 278 23.47 -7.94 17.07
CA ILE A 278 23.35 -8.15 18.54
C ILE A 278 23.66 -9.59 18.91
N GLY A 279 23.09 -10.57 18.20
CA GLY A 279 23.38 -11.98 18.45
C GLY A 279 24.86 -12.33 18.25
N ARG A 280 25.49 -11.75 17.22
CA ARG A 280 26.93 -11.93 16.97
C ARG A 280 27.80 -11.22 18.01
N MET A 281 27.40 -10.03 18.44
CA MET A 281 28.05 -9.26 19.49
C MET A 281 28.13 -10.07 20.79
N GLU A 282 27.00 -10.65 21.22
CA GLU A 282 26.92 -11.55 22.39
C GLU A 282 27.78 -12.81 22.20
N ARG A 283 27.58 -13.55 21.10
CA ARG A 283 28.25 -14.83 20.84
C ARG A 283 29.77 -14.71 20.72
N LEU A 284 30.25 -13.62 20.12
CA LEU A 284 31.67 -13.39 19.87
C LEU A 284 32.35 -12.56 20.97
N ASN A 285 31.61 -12.17 22.02
CA ASN A 285 32.08 -11.24 23.05
C ASN A 285 32.77 -9.99 22.44
N SER A 286 32.13 -9.44 21.41
CA SER A 286 32.64 -8.38 20.55
C SER A 286 31.86 -7.09 20.83
N TYR A 287 32.47 -5.91 20.66
CA TYR A 287 31.84 -4.60 20.83
C TYR A 287 32.71 -3.49 20.22
N PRO A 288 32.13 -2.34 19.83
CA PRO A 288 30.70 -2.04 19.69
C PRO A 288 30.09 -2.62 18.40
N ILE A 289 28.82 -2.32 18.12
CA ILE A 289 28.24 -2.49 16.77
C ILE A 289 28.52 -1.21 15.97
N VAL A 290 29.09 -1.35 14.78
CA VAL A 290 29.30 -0.25 13.82
C VAL A 290 28.47 -0.54 12.58
N ASN A 291 27.45 0.27 12.33
CA ASN A 291 26.54 0.13 11.20
C ASN A 291 26.87 1.15 10.11
N ILE A 292 27.23 0.67 8.92
CA ILE A 292 27.69 1.47 7.80
C ILE A 292 26.59 1.52 6.75
N VAL A 293 25.95 2.68 6.67
CA VAL A 293 24.88 2.98 5.70
C VAL A 293 25.53 3.57 4.44
N SER A 294 25.50 2.79 3.36
CA SER A 294 25.91 3.27 2.03
C SER A 294 24.85 4.13 1.37
N ALA A 295 25.28 4.88 0.36
CA ALA A 295 24.44 5.79 -0.41
C ALA A 295 23.63 6.77 0.47
N ALA A 296 24.23 7.29 1.55
CA ALA A 296 23.59 8.22 2.47
C ALA A 296 23.06 9.46 1.73
N GLY A 297 21.80 9.83 2.03
CA GLY A 297 21.03 10.84 1.30
C GLY A 297 20.21 10.27 0.13
N GLU A 298 20.66 9.18 -0.46
CA GLU A 298 20.01 8.49 -1.57
C GLU A 298 19.29 7.18 -1.18
N VAL A 299 19.29 6.82 0.10
CA VAL A 299 18.45 5.75 0.69
C VAL A 299 17.24 6.32 1.43
N GLY A 300 16.39 5.46 1.99
CA GLY A 300 15.22 5.88 2.76
C GLY A 300 15.60 6.84 3.90
N SER A 301 14.82 7.90 4.13
CA SER A 301 15.12 8.87 5.21
C SER A 301 15.07 8.26 6.60
N GLY A 302 14.38 7.13 6.78
CA GLY A 302 14.33 6.37 8.02
C GLY A 302 15.49 5.38 8.20
N THR A 303 16.34 5.17 7.18
CA THR A 303 17.40 4.15 7.23
C THR A 303 18.44 4.45 8.31
N ALA A 304 19.03 5.66 8.33
CA ALA A 304 20.08 5.98 9.30
C ALA A 304 19.61 5.92 10.78
N PRO A 305 18.43 6.46 11.16
CA PRO A 305 17.93 6.27 12.53
C PRO A 305 17.57 4.81 12.84
N ALA A 306 16.98 4.06 11.91
CA ALA A 306 16.67 2.64 12.13
C ALA A 306 17.94 1.80 12.31
N ALA A 307 18.97 2.07 11.49
CA ALA A 307 20.31 1.49 11.60
C ALA A 307 20.98 1.77 12.95
N ALA A 308 20.61 2.87 13.62
CA ALA A 308 21.04 3.22 14.97
C ALA A 308 20.20 2.56 16.09
N GLY A 309 19.18 1.77 15.76
CA GLY A 309 18.22 1.25 16.73
C GLY A 309 17.34 2.34 17.33
N LYS A 310 16.97 3.36 16.53
CA LYS A 310 16.13 4.49 16.96
C LYS A 310 14.81 4.56 16.20
N HIS A 311 13.81 5.18 16.83
CA HIS A 311 12.55 5.52 16.17
C HIS A 311 12.77 6.54 15.05
N PHE A 312 12.26 6.27 13.86
CA PHE A 312 12.38 7.17 12.70
C PHE A 312 11.06 7.87 12.33
N SER A 313 9.98 7.57 13.04
CA SER A 313 8.66 8.18 12.91
C SER A 313 8.09 8.50 14.31
N THR A 314 6.95 9.18 14.35
CA THR A 314 6.18 9.49 15.57
C THR A 314 5.18 8.40 15.95
N ILE A 315 4.93 7.44 15.07
CA ILE A 315 3.99 6.33 15.29
C ILE A 315 4.68 5.03 14.85
N SER A 316 4.62 3.99 15.68
CA SER A 316 5.13 2.67 15.34
C SER A 316 4.08 1.85 14.57
N PRO A 317 4.48 0.85 13.77
CA PRO A 317 3.53 -0.02 13.07
C PRO A 317 2.50 -0.74 13.95
N SER A 318 2.86 -1.05 15.21
CA SER A 318 1.94 -1.61 16.21
C SER A 318 0.98 -0.58 16.83
N GLY A 319 1.02 0.70 16.42
CA GLY A 319 0.11 1.76 16.83
C GLY A 319 0.57 2.62 18.01
N TYR A 320 1.80 2.45 18.50
CA TYR A 320 2.30 3.24 19.63
C TYR A 320 2.78 4.62 19.19
N LYS A 321 2.44 5.66 19.96
CA LYS A 321 3.08 6.97 19.84
C LYS A 321 4.50 6.89 20.39
N VAL A 322 5.48 7.25 19.57
CA VAL A 322 6.90 7.20 19.88
C VAL A 322 7.55 8.54 19.58
N LYS A 323 8.70 8.82 20.19
CA LYS A 323 9.46 10.04 19.92
C LYS A 323 10.53 9.72 18.87
N GLN A 324 10.54 10.46 17.78
CA GLN A 324 11.56 10.30 16.74
C GLN A 324 12.97 10.57 17.29
N ASP A 325 13.95 9.86 16.76
CA ASP A 325 15.39 9.90 17.10
C ASP A 325 15.73 9.48 18.55
N THR A 326 14.80 8.88 19.28
CA THR A 326 15.10 8.20 20.55
C THR A 326 15.37 6.71 20.34
N THR A 327 16.26 6.14 21.14
CA THR A 327 16.59 4.72 21.13
C THR A 327 15.35 3.87 21.39
N ILE A 328 15.15 2.85 20.56
CA ILE A 328 14.12 1.85 20.71
C ILE A 328 14.43 1.03 21.98
N SER A 329 13.40 0.70 22.77
CA SER A 329 13.58 0.00 24.04
C SER A 329 14.49 -1.23 23.90
N SER A 330 15.49 -1.32 24.77
CA SER A 330 16.42 -2.45 24.89
C SER A 330 17.34 -2.68 23.68
N PHE A 331 17.37 -1.77 22.69
CA PHE A 331 18.42 -1.75 21.67
C PHE A 331 19.73 -1.15 22.23
N PRO A 332 20.91 -1.60 21.76
CA PRO A 332 22.18 -1.09 22.25
C PRO A 332 22.37 0.40 21.93
N THR A 333 22.52 1.22 22.96
CA THR A 333 22.85 2.65 22.83
C THR A 333 24.27 2.89 22.29
N SER A 334 25.11 1.87 22.31
CA SER A 334 26.48 1.87 21.78
C SER A 334 26.58 1.64 20.27
N THR A 335 25.44 1.50 19.57
CA THR A 335 25.42 1.34 18.10
C THR A 335 25.89 2.62 17.43
N LEU A 336 27.00 2.53 16.71
CA LEU A 336 27.57 3.65 15.95
C LEU A 336 27.09 3.58 14.51
N VAL A 337 26.60 4.70 13.96
CA VAL A 337 26.21 4.77 12.54
C VAL A 337 27.20 5.61 11.77
N VAL A 338 27.79 5.02 10.74
CA VAL A 338 28.66 5.68 9.76
C VAL A 338 27.88 5.80 8.46
N GLN A 339 27.80 7.02 7.92
CA GLN A 339 27.05 7.31 6.69
C GLN A 339 28.03 7.64 5.56
N LEU A 340 28.04 6.82 4.51
CA LEU A 340 28.87 7.02 3.33
C LEU A 340 28.03 7.62 2.22
N SER A 341 28.33 8.87 1.83
CA SER A 341 27.64 9.53 0.72
C SER A 341 28.21 9.05 -0.60
N PRO A 342 27.38 8.75 -1.61
CA PRO A 342 27.84 8.28 -2.91
C PRO A 342 28.35 9.43 -3.79
N ARG A 343 28.16 10.68 -3.34
CA ARG A 343 28.45 11.90 -4.08
C ARG A 343 29.20 12.90 -3.20
N GLY A 344 30.02 13.73 -3.86
CA GLY A 344 30.66 14.89 -3.26
C GLY A 344 29.69 16.02 -2.97
N LYS A 345 30.21 17.14 -2.46
CA LYS A 345 29.40 18.34 -2.15
C LYS A 345 28.78 18.99 -3.40
N ASP A 346 29.36 18.77 -4.56
CA ASP A 346 28.94 19.23 -5.90
C ASP A 346 27.92 18.30 -6.60
N GLY A 347 27.53 17.22 -5.91
CA GLY A 347 26.61 16.21 -6.42
C GLY A 347 27.24 15.23 -7.42
N THR A 348 28.55 15.31 -7.65
CA THR A 348 29.26 14.37 -8.54
C THR A 348 29.52 13.06 -7.78
N PRO A 349 29.29 11.89 -8.38
CA PRO A 349 29.62 10.62 -7.75
C PRO A 349 31.11 10.53 -7.38
N VAL A 350 31.42 9.85 -6.27
CA VAL A 350 32.81 9.57 -5.85
C VAL A 350 33.21 8.14 -6.20
N ASN A 351 34.52 7.83 -6.16
CA ASN A 351 34.97 6.44 -6.16
C ASN A 351 34.58 5.78 -4.83
N PHE A 352 33.39 5.19 -4.83
CA PHE A 352 32.76 4.67 -3.62
C PHE A 352 33.49 3.45 -3.06
N ASP A 353 34.05 2.60 -3.92
CA ASP A 353 34.82 1.44 -3.49
C ASP A 353 36.06 1.84 -2.67
N ASN A 354 36.80 2.85 -3.14
CA ASN A 354 37.94 3.39 -2.38
C ASN A 354 37.51 4.05 -1.07
N LEU A 355 36.39 4.77 -1.07
CA LEU A 355 35.81 5.34 0.15
C LEU A 355 35.45 4.25 1.17
N VAL A 356 34.86 3.14 0.72
CA VAL A 356 34.54 2.00 1.59
C VAL A 356 35.82 1.37 2.15
N ARG A 357 36.83 1.10 1.31
CA ARG A 357 38.10 0.51 1.77
C ARG A 357 38.78 1.37 2.82
N GLU A 358 38.84 2.68 2.61
CA GLU A 358 39.38 3.64 3.57
C GLU A 358 38.59 3.63 4.88
N GLN A 359 37.27 3.75 4.80
CA GLN A 359 36.44 3.80 6.01
C GLN A 359 36.52 2.49 6.82
N MET A 360 36.52 1.34 6.15
CA MET A 360 36.61 0.03 6.81
C MET A 360 37.97 -0.17 7.49
N ARG A 361 39.07 0.34 6.90
CA ARG A 361 40.40 0.34 7.53
C ARG A 361 40.40 1.15 8.82
N GLU A 362 39.89 2.38 8.79
CA GLU A 362 39.80 3.25 9.98
C GLU A 362 38.95 2.61 11.10
N ILE A 363 37.83 1.98 10.74
CA ILE A 363 36.96 1.28 11.69
C ILE A 363 37.71 0.10 12.31
N GLY A 364 38.46 -0.67 11.51
CA GLY A 364 39.28 -1.79 12.00
C GLY A 364 40.38 -1.35 12.97
N GLU A 365 41.00 -0.20 12.71
CA GLU A 365 42.03 0.38 13.59
C GLU A 365 41.43 0.90 14.91
N LYS A 366 40.31 1.62 14.83
CA LYS A 366 39.66 2.29 15.98
C LYS A 366 38.84 1.34 16.85
N TYR A 367 38.18 0.36 16.25
CA TYR A 367 37.24 -0.55 16.91
C TYR A 367 37.62 -2.01 16.64
N ARG A 368 38.79 -2.44 17.12
CA ARG A 368 39.39 -3.75 16.82
C ARG A 368 38.47 -4.95 17.02
N ASN A 369 37.55 -4.89 17.98
CA ASN A 369 36.61 -5.97 18.32
C ASN A 369 35.16 -5.66 17.91
N ALA A 370 34.92 -4.72 17.00
CA ALA A 370 33.56 -4.41 16.57
C ALA A 370 32.90 -5.55 15.78
N VAL A 371 31.58 -5.61 15.87
CA VAL A 371 30.71 -6.24 14.87
C VAL A 371 30.28 -5.15 13.89
N VAL A 372 30.52 -5.37 12.60
CA VAL A 372 30.21 -4.40 11.56
C VAL A 372 29.01 -4.85 10.76
N ILE A 373 28.06 -3.96 10.54
CA ILE A 373 26.99 -4.12 9.55
C ILE A 373 27.37 -3.26 8.36
N PHE A 374 27.43 -3.86 7.17
CA PHE A 374 27.74 -3.13 5.94
C PHE A 374 26.58 -3.27 4.95
N HIS A 375 26.00 -2.14 4.57
CA HIS A 375 24.92 -2.07 3.60
C HIS A 375 25.50 -1.85 2.19
N ALA A 376 25.35 -2.82 1.31
CA ALA A 376 25.36 -2.59 -0.13
C ALA A 376 23.98 -2.07 -0.57
N VAL A 377 23.93 -1.30 -1.64
CA VAL A 377 22.71 -0.73 -2.21
C VAL A 377 22.65 -1.12 -3.68
N ASP A 378 21.53 -1.69 -4.11
CA ASP A 378 21.24 -1.95 -5.52
C ASP A 378 19.98 -1.17 -5.93
N GLY A 379 20.23 -0.03 -6.59
CA GLY A 379 19.23 0.98 -6.87
C GLY A 379 19.10 1.96 -5.72
N SER A 380 20.02 2.93 -5.64
CA SER A 380 19.80 4.15 -4.87
C SER A 380 18.59 4.92 -5.41
N LYS A 381 18.17 6.00 -4.74
CA LYS A 381 17.13 6.89 -5.28
C LYS A 381 17.44 7.43 -6.68
N THR A 382 18.70 7.51 -7.07
CA THR A 382 19.14 7.91 -8.43
C THR A 382 19.51 6.73 -9.33
N GLY A 383 19.47 5.49 -8.81
CA GLY A 383 19.73 4.27 -9.57
C GLY A 383 21.15 3.71 -9.42
N LEU A 384 21.94 4.20 -8.45
CA LEU A 384 23.31 3.71 -8.22
C LEU A 384 23.33 2.31 -7.60
N LYS A 385 24.32 1.51 -7.97
CA LYS A 385 24.66 0.21 -7.35
C LYS A 385 26.04 0.30 -6.71
N LEU A 386 26.12 0.10 -5.40
CA LEU A 386 27.31 0.44 -4.60
C LEU A 386 27.43 -0.47 -3.36
N PRO A 387 28.65 -0.88 -2.94
CA PRO A 387 29.90 -0.91 -3.70
C PRO A 387 29.92 -2.08 -4.70
N SER A 388 31.05 -2.32 -5.37
CA SER A 388 31.26 -3.52 -6.18
C SER A 388 31.25 -4.83 -5.35
N HIS A 389 31.00 -5.96 -6.02
CA HIS A 389 31.10 -7.28 -5.39
C HIS A 389 32.51 -7.60 -4.88
N GLU A 390 33.55 -7.12 -5.57
CA GLU A 390 34.95 -7.30 -5.15
C GLU A 390 35.17 -6.74 -3.74
N VAL A 391 34.72 -5.50 -3.49
CA VAL A 391 34.81 -4.88 -2.16
C VAL A 391 34.07 -5.72 -1.12
N ILE A 392 32.86 -6.20 -1.42
CA ILE A 392 32.10 -7.04 -0.47
C ILE A 392 32.89 -8.32 -0.12
N GLU A 393 33.51 -8.98 -1.10
CA GLU A 393 34.32 -10.18 -0.88
C GLU A 393 35.57 -9.89 -0.04
N GLU A 394 36.27 -8.78 -0.30
CA GLU A 394 37.39 -8.30 0.51
C GLU A 394 36.98 -8.09 1.97
N LEU A 395 35.83 -7.43 2.19
CA LEU A 395 35.32 -7.19 3.54
C LEU A 395 34.97 -8.50 4.25
N GLN A 396 34.34 -9.45 3.55
CA GLN A 396 34.03 -10.77 4.11
C GLN A 396 35.28 -11.53 4.52
N HIS A 397 36.33 -11.49 3.69
CA HIS A 397 37.62 -12.11 4.02
C HIS A 397 38.25 -11.47 5.27
N THR A 398 38.19 -10.13 5.37
CA THR A 398 38.86 -9.37 6.44
C THR A 398 38.12 -9.47 7.78
N TRP A 399 36.79 -9.35 7.78
CA TRP A 399 35.99 -9.26 9.00
C TRP A 399 35.36 -10.58 9.44
N GLY A 400 35.25 -11.55 8.52
CA GLY A 400 34.74 -12.89 8.80
C GLY A 400 33.39 -12.87 9.52
N GLN A 401 33.27 -13.61 10.63
CA GLN A 401 32.03 -13.73 11.39
C GLN A 401 31.55 -12.41 12.05
N ARG A 402 32.39 -11.38 12.09
CA ARG A 402 32.03 -10.06 12.64
C ARG A 402 31.35 -9.15 11.62
N LEU A 403 31.24 -9.56 10.35
CA LEU A 403 30.57 -8.79 9.31
C LEU A 403 29.17 -9.30 9.02
N VAL A 404 28.17 -8.44 9.19
CA VAL A 404 26.81 -8.62 8.68
C VAL A 404 26.71 -7.88 7.35
N VAL A 405 26.56 -8.61 6.26
CA VAL A 405 26.38 -8.03 4.92
C VAL A 405 24.89 -7.86 4.66
N VAL A 406 24.50 -6.67 4.21
CA VAL A 406 23.12 -6.33 3.86
C VAL A 406 23.08 -5.84 2.41
N LEU A 407 22.11 -6.30 1.64
CA LEU A 407 21.74 -5.71 0.36
C LEU A 407 20.44 -4.92 0.55
N ASP A 408 20.50 -3.59 0.46
CA ASP A 408 19.33 -2.76 0.26
C ASP A 408 18.93 -2.81 -1.23
N ALA A 409 17.98 -3.70 -1.54
CA ALA A 409 17.31 -3.79 -2.83
C ALA A 409 15.86 -3.26 -2.72
N CYS A 410 15.61 -2.29 -1.85
CA CYS A 410 14.27 -1.76 -1.63
C CYS A 410 13.69 -1.06 -2.87
N GLN A 411 14.48 -0.72 -3.90
CA GLN A 411 13.93 -0.25 -5.18
C GLN A 411 13.25 -1.35 -5.99
N GLY A 412 13.58 -2.63 -5.74
CA GLY A 412 12.98 -3.78 -6.41
C GLY A 412 13.38 -3.94 -7.88
N ARG A 413 14.53 -3.36 -8.29
CA ARG A 413 15.03 -3.32 -9.67
C ARG A 413 16.26 -4.21 -9.90
N SER A 414 16.67 -4.96 -8.89
CA SER A 414 17.80 -5.87 -8.94
C SER A 414 17.52 -7.08 -9.81
N ASP A 415 18.57 -7.58 -10.45
CA ASP A 415 18.53 -8.86 -11.16
C ASP A 415 18.37 -10.03 -10.18
N PHE A 416 17.74 -11.11 -10.64
CA PHE A 416 17.54 -12.28 -9.78
C PHE A 416 18.85 -12.94 -9.31
N GLU A 417 19.92 -12.85 -10.11
CA GLU A 417 21.25 -13.34 -9.71
C GLU A 417 21.85 -12.52 -8.58
N GLU A 418 21.54 -11.21 -8.48
CA GLU A 418 22.03 -10.37 -7.39
C GLU A 418 21.52 -10.87 -6.04
N TYR A 419 20.21 -11.15 -5.96
CA TYR A 419 19.61 -11.74 -4.76
C TYR A 419 20.27 -13.07 -4.40
N ARG A 420 20.49 -13.96 -5.40
CA ARG A 420 21.14 -15.25 -5.19
C ARG A 420 22.58 -15.08 -4.69
N TRP A 421 23.33 -14.14 -5.25
CA TRP A 421 24.71 -13.88 -4.89
C TRP A 421 24.81 -13.47 -3.42
N PHE A 422 24.02 -12.49 -2.98
CA PHE A 422 24.02 -12.04 -1.58
C PHE A 422 23.57 -13.14 -0.61
N LEU A 423 22.54 -13.91 -0.96
CA LEU A 423 22.06 -15.02 -0.12
C LEU A 423 23.12 -16.13 0.02
N ARG A 424 23.85 -16.48 -1.05
CA ARG A 424 24.96 -17.44 -1.01
C ARG A 424 26.11 -16.97 -0.14
N LYS A 425 26.34 -15.66 -0.07
CA LYS A 425 27.33 -15.03 0.81
C LYS A 425 26.85 -14.88 2.26
N GLY A 426 25.65 -15.38 2.59
CA GLY A 426 25.07 -15.26 3.94
C GLY A 426 24.60 -13.84 4.28
N GLY A 427 24.36 -13.01 3.26
CA GLY A 427 23.83 -11.67 3.42
C GLY A 427 22.32 -11.64 3.67
N LEU A 428 21.85 -10.51 4.19
CA LEU A 428 20.43 -10.18 4.33
C LEU A 428 20.00 -9.32 3.14
N VAL A 429 18.88 -9.65 2.49
CA VAL A 429 18.35 -8.87 1.35
C VAL A 429 17.09 -8.15 1.78
N LEU A 430 17.13 -6.82 1.84
CA LEU A 430 15.98 -5.96 2.09
C LEU A 430 15.28 -5.65 0.77
N LEU A 431 13.96 -5.84 0.71
CA LEU A 431 13.15 -5.52 -0.46
C LEU A 431 11.84 -4.84 -0.08
N THR A 432 11.20 -4.18 -1.04
CA THR A 432 9.83 -3.67 -0.88
C THR A 432 8.96 -3.94 -2.10
N GLY A 433 7.69 -4.26 -1.88
CA GLY A 433 6.68 -4.36 -2.95
C GLY A 433 6.14 -3.00 -3.41
N SER A 434 6.31 -1.96 -2.58
CA SER A 434 5.64 -0.67 -2.74
C SER A 434 6.28 0.33 -3.71
N LYS A 435 7.33 -0.08 -4.43
CA LYS A 435 8.05 0.76 -5.39
C LYS A 435 7.87 0.23 -6.81
N PHE A 436 8.85 -0.52 -7.31
CA PHE A 436 8.84 -0.99 -8.69
C PHE A 436 7.59 -1.82 -9.02
N PHE A 437 7.17 -2.68 -8.09
CA PHE A 437 6.01 -3.57 -8.29
C PHE A 437 4.65 -2.91 -8.05
N GLY A 438 4.58 -1.60 -7.76
CA GLY A 438 3.31 -0.87 -7.71
C GLY A 438 2.36 -1.29 -6.58
N GLY A 439 2.87 -1.97 -5.54
CA GLY A 439 2.09 -2.16 -4.31
C GLY A 439 1.83 -0.81 -3.61
N PRO A 440 0.74 -0.69 -2.82
CA PRO A 440 0.56 0.47 -1.94
C PRO A 440 1.75 0.64 -1.00
N GLY A 441 2.03 1.88 -0.62
CA GLY A 441 3.17 2.27 0.21
C GLY A 441 3.36 1.38 1.44
N PHE A 442 4.61 1.06 1.79
CA PHE A 442 4.97 0.43 3.08
C PHE A 442 4.62 -1.07 3.16
N CYS A 443 5.23 -1.87 2.28
CA CYS A 443 5.33 -3.33 2.44
C CYS A 443 6.77 -3.79 2.18
N GLY A 444 7.48 -4.15 3.24
CA GLY A 444 8.87 -4.58 3.24
C GLY A 444 9.03 -6.06 3.59
N ALA A 445 10.19 -6.62 3.26
CA ALA A 445 10.61 -7.95 3.66
C ALA A 445 12.14 -8.04 3.75
N VAL A 446 12.63 -8.99 4.53
CA VAL A 446 14.04 -9.38 4.56
C VAL A 446 14.17 -10.85 4.21
N LEU A 447 14.97 -11.16 3.19
CA LEU A 447 15.32 -12.52 2.80
C LEU A 447 16.70 -12.88 3.34
N PHE A 448 16.85 -14.13 3.74
CA PHE A 448 18.11 -14.64 4.29
C PHE A 448 18.19 -16.17 4.16
N SER A 449 19.40 -16.71 4.27
CA SER A 449 19.67 -18.14 4.14
C SER A 449 19.45 -18.91 5.45
N SER A 450 19.51 -20.25 5.37
CA SER A 450 19.43 -21.16 6.52
C SER A 450 20.42 -20.80 7.64
N SER A 451 21.64 -20.35 7.32
CA SER A 451 22.63 -20.01 8.35
C SER A 451 22.17 -18.84 9.23
N VAL A 452 21.63 -17.79 8.60
CA VAL A 452 21.09 -16.63 9.31
C VAL A 452 19.82 -16.99 10.08
N LYS A 453 18.96 -17.86 9.52
CA LYS A 453 17.80 -18.40 10.24
C LYS A 453 18.23 -19.04 11.56
N GLU A 454 19.24 -19.90 11.52
CA GLU A 454 19.73 -20.56 12.73
C GLU A 454 20.35 -19.59 13.73
N GLU A 455 21.05 -18.54 13.26
CA GLU A 455 21.55 -17.48 14.15
C GLU A 455 20.41 -16.79 14.89
N LEU A 456 19.34 -16.42 14.18
CA LEU A 456 18.15 -15.80 14.76
C LEU A 456 17.42 -16.75 15.75
N GLU A 457 17.30 -18.03 15.42
CA GLU A 457 16.68 -19.04 16.30
C GLU A 457 17.54 -19.36 17.54
N ARG A 458 18.84 -19.03 17.54
CA ARG A 458 19.73 -19.23 18.69
C ARG A 458 19.86 -18.00 19.59
N LEU A 459 19.21 -16.89 19.27
CA LEU A 459 19.24 -15.70 20.11
C LEU A 459 18.81 -16.04 21.54
N SER A 460 19.54 -15.53 22.52
CA SER A 460 19.23 -15.72 23.95
C SER A 460 18.00 -14.87 24.33
N SER A 461 18.05 -13.59 23.98
CA SER A 461 17.00 -12.58 24.15
C SER A 461 16.80 -11.79 22.85
N ILE A 462 15.77 -10.95 22.78
CA ILE A 462 15.61 -9.96 21.71
C ILE A 462 15.26 -8.61 22.37
N PRO A 463 15.64 -7.46 21.78
CA PRO A 463 15.25 -6.15 22.32
C PRO A 463 13.73 -6.00 22.43
N ASP A 464 13.21 -5.63 23.59
CA ASP A 464 11.76 -5.52 23.84
C ASP A 464 11.03 -4.62 22.83
N GLY A 465 11.69 -3.53 22.41
CA GLY A 465 11.10 -2.56 21.50
C GLY A 465 10.91 -3.06 20.07
N ILE A 466 11.42 -4.25 19.70
CA ILE A 466 11.11 -4.89 18.41
C ILE A 466 9.61 -5.16 18.25
N SER A 467 8.90 -5.36 19.36
CA SER A 467 7.44 -5.57 19.42
C SER A 467 6.63 -4.36 18.94
N PHE A 468 7.24 -3.19 18.83
CA PHE A 468 6.59 -1.99 18.28
C PHE A 468 6.51 -2.02 16.75
N TYR A 469 7.28 -2.91 16.12
CA TYR A 469 7.49 -2.96 14.66
C TYR A 469 7.03 -4.27 14.03
N ILE A 470 7.23 -5.40 14.69
CA ILE A 470 6.79 -6.71 14.22
C ILE A 470 6.20 -7.55 15.36
N THR A 471 5.35 -8.49 14.98
CA THR A 471 4.75 -9.50 15.84
C THR A 471 5.18 -10.89 15.35
N LYS A 472 4.73 -11.95 16.03
CA LYS A 472 5.02 -13.30 15.55
C LYS A 472 4.45 -13.55 14.14
N ASN A 473 3.43 -12.79 13.71
CA ASN A 473 2.73 -13.01 12.44
C ASN A 473 3.59 -12.66 11.21
N GLU A 474 4.54 -11.74 11.37
CA GLU A 474 5.49 -11.35 10.33
C GLU A 474 6.64 -12.36 10.16
N VAL A 475 6.86 -13.23 11.15
CA VAL A 475 7.92 -14.24 11.18
C VAL A 475 7.38 -15.61 10.78
N ALA A 476 8.09 -16.35 9.93
CA ALA A 476 7.65 -17.66 9.44
C ALA A 476 7.45 -18.69 10.56
N GLU A 477 6.44 -19.55 10.45
CA GLU A 477 6.13 -20.62 11.41
C GLU A 477 7.29 -21.58 11.69
N SER A 478 8.21 -21.72 10.73
CA SER A 478 9.41 -22.54 10.86
C SER A 478 10.48 -21.95 11.82
N MET A 479 10.30 -20.71 12.29
CA MET A 479 11.17 -20.00 13.24
C MET A 479 10.50 -19.92 14.62
N LYS A 480 10.44 -21.06 15.31
CA LYS A 480 9.62 -21.23 16.52
C LYS A 480 10.16 -20.41 17.70
N HIS A 481 11.48 -20.33 17.85
CA HIS A 481 12.11 -19.66 18.99
C HIS A 481 12.05 -18.14 18.86
N LEU A 482 12.27 -17.60 17.66
CA LEU A 482 12.07 -16.16 17.45
C LEU A 482 10.60 -15.77 17.66
N ARG A 483 9.67 -16.57 17.15
CA ARG A 483 8.23 -16.34 17.32
C ARG A 483 7.76 -16.38 18.77
N SER A 484 8.35 -17.24 19.61
CA SER A 484 7.94 -17.36 21.02
C SER A 484 8.26 -16.11 21.84
N LYS A 485 9.16 -15.26 21.35
CA LYS A 485 9.58 -13.99 21.97
C LYS A 485 8.81 -12.77 21.47
N LEU A 486 7.97 -12.93 20.45
CA LEU A 486 7.21 -11.84 19.84
C LEU A 486 5.73 -11.92 20.26
N PRO A 487 5.04 -10.76 20.39
CA PRO A 487 3.63 -10.75 20.71
C PRO A 487 2.79 -11.38 19.58
N SER A 488 1.57 -11.82 19.91
CA SER A 488 0.60 -12.33 18.93
C SER A 488 -0.25 -11.25 18.27
N LEU A 489 -0.33 -10.07 18.88
CA LEU A 489 -1.15 -8.94 18.47
C LEU A 489 -0.31 -7.64 18.47
N PRO A 490 -0.71 -6.64 17.67
CA PRO A 490 -1.83 -6.64 16.73
C PRO A 490 -1.57 -7.51 15.48
N ARG A 491 -2.64 -7.85 14.73
CA ARG A 491 -2.49 -8.46 13.41
C ARG A 491 -2.38 -7.36 12.37
N ASN A 492 -1.30 -7.35 11.61
CA ASN A 492 -1.08 -6.35 10.57
C ASN A 492 -1.80 -6.72 9.26
N ILE A 493 -3.14 -6.58 9.25
CA ILE A 493 -3.96 -6.83 8.06
C ILE A 493 -3.55 -5.90 6.91
N GLY A 494 -3.24 -4.64 7.21
CA GLY A 494 -2.74 -3.69 6.21
C GLY A 494 -1.52 -4.22 5.46
N LEU A 495 -0.50 -4.70 6.18
CA LEU A 495 0.72 -5.27 5.57
C LEU A 495 0.40 -6.45 4.66
N LEU A 496 -0.49 -7.36 5.09
CA LEU A 496 -0.96 -8.48 4.26
C LEU A 496 -1.56 -7.96 2.94
N LEU A 497 -2.50 -7.01 3.01
CA LEU A 497 -3.17 -6.49 1.82
C LEU A 497 -2.21 -5.75 0.87
N ARG A 498 -1.25 -5.00 1.41
CA ARG A 498 -0.23 -4.31 0.61
C ARG A 498 0.69 -5.28 -0.10
N TRP A 499 1.05 -6.40 0.54
CA TRP A 499 1.80 -7.48 -0.10
C TRP A 499 0.98 -8.21 -1.16
N GLU A 500 -0.31 -8.47 -0.92
CA GLU A 500 -1.21 -9.07 -1.93
C GLU A 500 -1.33 -8.21 -3.19
N CYS A 501 -1.39 -6.88 -3.03
CA CYS A 501 -1.33 -5.96 -4.16
C CYS A 501 0.00 -6.08 -4.91
N ALA A 502 1.13 -6.04 -4.20
CA ALA A 502 2.46 -6.11 -4.82
C ALA A 502 2.72 -7.45 -5.52
N LEU A 503 2.34 -8.57 -4.89
CA LEU A 503 2.52 -9.91 -5.41
C LEU A 503 1.73 -10.14 -6.71
N THR A 504 0.56 -9.50 -6.85
CA THR A 504 -0.21 -9.53 -8.09
C THR A 504 0.60 -9.04 -9.29
N GLU A 505 1.52 -8.08 -9.09
CA GLU A 505 2.44 -7.64 -10.14
C GLU A 505 3.75 -8.44 -10.16
N MET A 506 4.32 -8.80 -9.00
CA MET A 506 5.57 -9.58 -8.94
C MET A 506 5.46 -10.95 -9.63
N GLU A 507 4.35 -11.66 -9.44
CA GLU A 507 4.11 -12.97 -10.02
C GLU A 507 4.00 -12.92 -11.54
N ARG A 508 3.56 -11.79 -12.09
CA ARG A 508 3.46 -11.58 -13.53
C ARG A 508 4.76 -11.03 -14.10
N TRP A 509 5.52 -10.30 -13.28
CA TRP A 509 6.84 -9.79 -13.65
C TRP A 509 7.85 -10.91 -13.86
N SER A 510 7.78 -12.01 -13.09
CA SER A 510 8.73 -13.11 -13.17
C SER A 510 8.83 -13.75 -14.57
N ASP A 511 7.81 -13.57 -15.40
CA ASP A 511 7.70 -14.19 -16.73
C ASP A 511 8.03 -13.24 -17.88
N ILE A 512 8.31 -11.96 -17.59
CA ILE A 512 8.57 -10.96 -18.63
C ILE A 512 9.97 -11.15 -19.21
N VAL A 513 10.04 -11.15 -20.54
CA VAL A 513 11.28 -11.14 -21.32
C VAL A 513 11.49 -9.78 -22.00
N ASN A 514 12.74 -9.43 -22.30
CA ASN A 514 13.11 -8.18 -22.99
C ASN A 514 12.72 -6.87 -22.28
N CYS A 515 12.55 -6.87 -20.95
CA CYS A 515 12.22 -5.68 -20.18
C CYS A 515 13.25 -4.54 -20.33
N ASN A 516 14.55 -4.86 -20.36
CA ASN A 516 15.63 -3.87 -20.53
C ASN A 516 15.49 -3.09 -21.84
N ALA A 517 15.15 -3.75 -22.95
CA ALA A 517 14.96 -3.09 -24.23
C ALA A 517 13.79 -2.08 -24.21
N ILE A 518 12.70 -2.39 -23.49
CA ILE A 518 11.57 -1.46 -23.30
C ILE A 518 12.04 -0.23 -22.50
N VAL A 519 12.74 -0.47 -21.39
CA VAL A 519 13.25 0.60 -20.52
C VAL A 519 14.27 1.48 -21.24
N ASP A 520 15.19 0.92 -22.01
CA ASP A 520 16.20 1.67 -22.76
C ASP A 520 15.58 2.54 -23.84
N ARG A 521 14.58 2.02 -24.55
CA ARG A 521 13.84 2.80 -25.56
C ARG A 521 13.02 3.91 -24.91
N TRP A 522 12.34 3.63 -23.79
CA TRP A 522 11.63 4.64 -23.01
C TRP A 522 12.58 5.73 -22.52
N SER A 523 13.69 5.35 -21.91
CA SER A 523 14.70 6.26 -21.37
C SER A 523 15.24 7.20 -22.44
N ARG A 524 15.62 6.67 -23.60
CA ARG A 524 16.03 7.48 -24.77
C ARG A 524 14.91 8.39 -25.29
N GLY A 525 13.68 7.89 -25.34
CA GLY A 525 12.52 8.66 -25.77
C GLY A 525 12.26 9.87 -24.87
N VAL A 526 12.24 9.68 -23.54
CA VAL A 526 12.04 10.78 -22.59
C VAL A 526 13.20 11.78 -22.66
N ARG A 527 14.45 11.33 -22.79
CA ARG A 527 15.61 12.22 -22.98
C ARG A 527 15.44 13.10 -24.22
N THR A 528 15.09 12.49 -25.36
CA THR A 528 14.84 13.19 -26.62
C THR A 528 13.72 14.23 -26.49
N ILE A 529 12.63 13.86 -25.80
CA ILE A 529 11.50 14.77 -25.52
C ILE A 529 11.97 15.98 -24.70
N VAL A 530 12.69 15.73 -23.60
CA VAL A 530 13.19 16.78 -22.70
C VAL A 530 14.13 17.73 -23.43
N GLU A 531 15.12 17.18 -24.14
CA GLU A 531 16.15 17.97 -24.85
C GLU A 531 15.57 18.85 -25.95
N ASN A 532 14.58 18.36 -26.71
CA ASN A 532 14.05 19.06 -27.87
C ASN A 532 12.89 20.03 -27.54
N HIS A 533 12.17 19.82 -26.44
CA HIS A 533 10.89 20.52 -26.21
C HIS A 533 10.77 21.24 -24.87
N PHE A 534 11.59 20.89 -23.86
CA PHE A 534 11.40 21.37 -22.49
C PHE A 534 12.58 22.17 -21.96
N SER A 535 12.51 23.49 -22.12
CA SER A 535 13.63 24.41 -21.82
C SER A 535 14.03 24.47 -20.34
N PHE A 536 13.09 24.29 -19.41
CA PHE A 536 13.33 24.33 -17.95
C PHE A 536 13.82 23.00 -17.36
N ILE A 537 13.95 21.94 -18.16
CA ILE A 537 14.20 20.59 -17.66
C ILE A 537 15.46 20.05 -18.32
N ARG A 538 16.32 19.40 -17.55
CA ARG A 538 17.42 18.57 -18.07
C ARG A 538 17.43 17.22 -17.38
N VAL A 539 17.78 16.18 -18.11
CA VAL A 539 18.03 14.87 -17.51
C VAL A 539 19.45 14.89 -16.93
N LEU A 540 19.61 14.47 -15.67
CA LEU A 540 20.93 14.30 -15.07
C LEU A 540 21.66 13.15 -15.77
N MET A 541 22.78 13.46 -16.41
CA MET A 541 23.73 12.48 -16.94
C MET A 541 24.88 12.34 -15.96
N ASP A 542 25.06 11.15 -15.40
CA ASP A 542 26.29 10.79 -14.68
C ASP A 542 27.25 10.19 -15.73
N GLU A 543 27.93 11.04 -16.51
CA GLU A 543 28.74 10.66 -17.69
C GLU A 543 29.90 9.69 -17.36
N ASP A 544 30.34 9.64 -16.09
CA ASP A 544 31.45 8.80 -15.63
C ASP A 544 31.07 7.36 -15.23
N TRP A 545 29.79 6.97 -15.31
CA TRP A 545 29.34 5.61 -14.95
C TRP A 545 28.95 4.81 -16.19
N SER A 546 29.96 4.42 -16.97
CA SER A 546 29.80 3.78 -18.28
C SER A 546 29.98 2.26 -18.31
N GLU A 547 30.28 1.57 -17.22
CA GLU A 547 30.58 0.13 -17.29
C GLU A 547 29.85 -0.65 -16.16
N GLU A 548 28.88 -1.47 -16.59
CA GLU A 548 28.10 -2.44 -15.79
C GLU A 548 26.98 -1.90 -14.88
N ILE A 549 25.96 -1.28 -15.48
CA ILE A 549 24.61 -1.28 -14.90
C ILE A 549 24.05 -2.70 -15.01
N SER A 550 24.38 -3.60 -14.06
CA SER A 550 23.58 -4.81 -13.83
C SER A 550 22.28 -4.40 -13.13
N GLY A 551 21.13 -4.96 -13.51
CA GLY A 551 19.80 -4.54 -13.04
C GLY A 551 19.09 -3.57 -13.99
N MET A 552 17.83 -3.23 -13.66
CA MET A 552 16.95 -2.45 -14.54
C MET A 552 16.88 -0.98 -14.11
N ASN A 553 17.58 -0.08 -14.81
CA ASN A 553 17.51 1.36 -14.52
C ASN A 553 16.29 2.04 -15.18
N SER A 554 15.12 1.86 -14.57
CA SER A 554 13.87 2.50 -15.01
C SER A 554 13.56 3.83 -14.32
N ILE A 555 14.58 4.54 -13.82
CA ILE A 555 14.46 5.82 -13.11
C ILE A 555 15.23 6.89 -13.87
N LEU A 556 14.57 7.97 -14.25
CA LEU A 556 15.18 9.16 -14.82
C LEU A 556 15.16 10.31 -13.82
N ASN A 557 16.33 10.87 -13.55
CA ASN A 557 16.51 12.01 -12.67
C ASN A 557 16.47 13.30 -13.49
N LEU A 558 15.61 14.25 -13.11
CA LEU A 558 15.40 15.52 -13.79
C LEU A 558 15.85 16.68 -12.90
N ILE A 559 16.71 17.52 -13.46
CA ILE A 559 17.05 18.83 -12.92
C ILE A 559 16.07 19.85 -13.48
N VAL A 560 15.48 20.66 -12.62
CA VAL A 560 14.54 21.73 -13.00
C VAL A 560 15.17 23.09 -12.77
N TYR A 561 15.07 23.95 -13.78
CA TYR A 561 15.62 25.30 -13.80
C TYR A 561 14.50 26.33 -13.71
N LYS A 562 14.76 27.37 -12.93
CA LYS A 562 13.94 28.58 -12.88
C LYS A 562 14.16 29.43 -14.13
N LYS A 563 13.31 30.44 -14.36
CA LYS A 563 13.43 31.36 -15.50
C LYS A 563 14.75 32.12 -15.55
N ASN A 564 15.36 32.39 -14.41
CA ASN A 564 16.65 33.06 -14.30
C ASN A 564 17.84 32.13 -14.59
N GLY A 565 17.60 30.84 -14.90
CA GLY A 565 18.65 29.85 -15.17
C GLY A 565 19.21 29.16 -13.93
N GLU A 566 18.74 29.49 -12.73
CA GLU A 566 19.16 28.81 -11.50
C GLU A 566 18.46 27.46 -11.33
N VAL A 567 19.17 26.47 -10.78
CA VAL A 567 18.60 25.16 -10.42
C VAL A 567 17.68 25.31 -9.20
N MET A 568 16.53 24.64 -9.24
CA MET A 568 15.62 24.59 -8.09
C MET A 568 16.24 23.81 -6.92
N ASN A 569 16.16 24.38 -5.73
CA ASN A 569 16.58 23.72 -4.50
C ASN A 569 15.53 22.69 -4.01
N LEU A 570 15.88 21.92 -2.99
CA LEU A 570 15.02 20.86 -2.45
C LEU A 570 13.63 21.34 -2.00
N ASN A 571 13.53 22.53 -1.39
CA ASN A 571 12.25 23.03 -0.89
C ASN A 571 11.35 23.48 -2.05
N GLU A 572 11.93 24.17 -3.03
CA GLU A 572 11.23 24.55 -4.26
C GLU A 572 10.73 23.30 -5.01
N LEU A 573 11.55 22.25 -5.13
CA LEU A 573 11.12 20.99 -5.75
C LEU A 573 10.03 20.25 -4.97
N LYS A 574 10.00 20.36 -3.63
CA LYS A 574 8.89 19.82 -2.82
C LYS A 574 7.58 20.53 -3.11
N MET A 575 7.62 21.85 -3.30
CA MET A 575 6.45 22.63 -3.69
C MET A 575 5.99 22.27 -5.11
N LEU A 576 6.92 22.17 -6.06
CA LEU A 576 6.61 21.71 -7.42
C LEU A 576 6.01 20.30 -7.42
N HIS A 577 6.56 19.38 -6.62
CA HIS A 577 6.05 18.01 -6.46
C HIS A 577 4.61 17.99 -5.92
N LYS A 578 4.30 18.82 -4.91
CA LYS A 578 2.93 19.00 -4.41
C LYS A 578 1.97 19.47 -5.50
N MET A 579 2.40 20.44 -6.31
CA MET A 579 1.58 21.01 -7.38
C MET A 579 1.30 20.03 -8.50
N LEU A 580 2.33 19.28 -8.92
CA LEU A 580 2.19 18.22 -9.91
C LEU A 580 1.14 17.19 -9.47
N ALA A 581 1.13 16.83 -8.18
CA ALA A 581 0.19 15.88 -7.60
C ALA A 581 -1.22 16.43 -7.29
N SER A 582 -1.53 17.67 -7.67
CA SER A 582 -2.84 18.32 -7.42
C SER A 582 -3.52 18.78 -8.71
N SER A 583 -4.84 18.88 -8.75
CA SER A 583 -5.59 19.36 -9.93
C SER A 583 -5.54 20.88 -10.14
N MET A 584 -4.81 21.62 -9.28
CA MET A 584 -4.66 23.07 -9.35
C MET A 584 -5.99 23.86 -9.46
N THR A 585 -7.14 23.27 -9.09
CA THR A 585 -8.48 23.82 -9.38
C THR A 585 -8.66 25.22 -8.81
N ASP A 586 -8.18 25.47 -7.59
CA ASP A 586 -8.31 26.78 -6.94
C ASP A 586 -7.39 27.83 -7.57
N VAL A 587 -6.24 27.41 -8.08
CA VAL A 587 -5.33 28.27 -8.84
C VAL A 587 -5.96 28.62 -10.19
N ILE A 588 -6.51 27.64 -10.90
CA ILE A 588 -7.21 27.83 -12.18
C ILE A 588 -8.38 28.82 -12.01
N ARG A 589 -9.19 28.69 -10.95
CA ARG A 589 -10.32 29.59 -10.68
C ARG A 589 -9.91 31.03 -10.41
N ARG A 590 -8.70 31.24 -9.86
CA ARG A 590 -8.21 32.56 -9.43
C ARG A 590 -7.31 33.23 -10.47
N CYS A 591 -6.66 32.46 -11.34
CA CYS A 591 -5.81 32.99 -12.40
C CYS A 591 -6.64 33.26 -13.66
N SER A 592 -6.95 34.54 -13.92
CA SER A 592 -7.68 34.96 -15.12
C SER A 592 -6.85 34.96 -16.42
N ARG A 593 -5.55 34.62 -16.33
CA ARG A 593 -4.59 34.68 -17.45
C ARG A 593 -4.37 33.35 -18.15
N TRP A 594 -4.76 32.23 -17.54
CA TRP A 594 -4.57 30.93 -18.17
C TRP A 594 -5.62 30.71 -19.25
N THR A 595 -5.15 30.24 -20.41
CA THR A 595 -6.02 29.77 -21.48
C THR A 595 -6.79 28.51 -21.03
N GLU A 596 -7.84 28.13 -21.78
CA GLU A 596 -8.55 26.87 -21.53
C GLU A 596 -7.62 25.65 -21.65
N GLU A 597 -6.67 25.70 -22.59
CA GLU A 597 -5.65 24.67 -22.78
C GLU A 597 -4.70 24.57 -21.57
N GLU A 598 -4.16 25.69 -21.11
CA GLU A 598 -3.29 25.74 -19.92
C GLU A 598 -4.04 25.27 -18.66
N SER A 599 -5.31 25.64 -18.53
CA SER A 599 -6.17 25.18 -17.43
C SER A 599 -6.38 23.67 -17.48
N SER A 600 -6.59 23.10 -18.66
CA SER A 600 -6.71 21.65 -18.88
C SER A 600 -5.41 20.91 -18.54
N ILE A 601 -4.25 21.47 -18.89
CA ILE A 601 -2.93 20.94 -18.53
C ILE A 601 -2.75 20.93 -17.00
N ALA A 602 -3.07 22.04 -16.35
CA ALA A 602 -2.91 22.17 -14.89
C ALA A 602 -3.84 21.23 -14.09
N TYR A 603 -5.01 20.89 -14.65
CA TYR A 603 -5.98 19.99 -14.04
C TYR A 603 -5.49 18.54 -13.88
N ARG A 604 -4.55 18.11 -14.72
CA ARG A 604 -3.99 16.75 -14.71
C ARG A 604 -3.28 16.47 -13.39
N ILE A 605 -3.41 15.27 -12.84
CA ILE A 605 -2.64 14.85 -11.65
C ILE A 605 -1.43 14.06 -12.12
N CYS A 606 -0.23 14.48 -11.75
CA CYS A 606 1.03 13.85 -12.14
C CYS A 606 1.73 13.33 -10.89
N LEU A 607 1.67 12.02 -10.64
CA LEU A 607 2.34 11.39 -9.52
C LEU A 607 3.73 10.96 -9.95
N ILE A 608 4.77 11.65 -9.46
CA ILE A 608 6.18 11.38 -9.80
C ILE A 608 6.99 11.04 -8.54
N GLY A 609 8.22 10.55 -8.73
CA GLY A 609 9.14 10.25 -7.64
C GLY A 609 9.48 11.49 -6.82
N GLN A 610 9.61 11.32 -5.50
CA GLN A 610 9.91 12.42 -4.59
C GLN A 610 11.21 13.16 -4.94
N PRO A 611 11.32 14.46 -4.60
CA PRO A 611 12.56 15.21 -4.71
C PRO A 611 13.71 14.58 -3.90
N VAL A 612 14.92 14.66 -4.44
CA VAL A 612 16.16 14.13 -3.81
C VAL A 612 17.22 15.20 -3.87
N LYS A 613 17.96 15.39 -2.77
CA LYS A 613 19.12 16.28 -2.70
C LYS A 613 20.39 15.51 -3.06
N LEU A 614 21.18 16.05 -3.99
CA LEU A 614 22.42 15.47 -4.50
C LEU A 614 23.53 16.53 -4.33
N GLY A 615 24.12 16.61 -3.14
CA GLY A 615 25.08 17.68 -2.83
C GLY A 615 24.43 19.07 -2.83
N ASP A 616 24.91 19.96 -3.70
CA ASP A 616 24.38 21.30 -3.95
C ASP A 616 23.20 21.33 -4.93
N LYS A 617 22.92 20.22 -5.61
CA LYS A 617 21.80 20.06 -6.55
C LYS A 617 20.62 19.33 -5.93
N SER A 618 19.48 19.38 -6.61
CA SER A 618 18.33 18.56 -6.28
C SER A 618 17.61 18.11 -7.57
N VAL A 619 16.99 16.95 -7.53
CA VAL A 619 16.31 16.34 -8.68
C VAL A 619 14.91 15.86 -8.31
N ILE A 620 14.02 15.85 -9.29
CA ILE A 620 12.76 15.07 -9.27
C ILE A 620 12.90 13.89 -10.23
N ARG A 621 12.01 12.89 -10.14
CA ARG A 621 12.25 11.61 -10.81
C ARG A 621 11.02 11.09 -11.54
N LEU A 622 11.21 10.64 -12.77
CA LEU A 622 10.23 9.84 -13.50
C LEU A 622 10.66 8.37 -13.41
N ALA A 623 9.75 7.48 -13.01
CA ALA A 623 10.05 6.07 -12.88
C ALA A 623 8.98 5.19 -13.51
N LEU A 624 9.41 4.25 -14.38
CA LEU A 624 8.54 3.16 -14.82
C LEU A 624 8.56 2.03 -13.79
N GLY A 625 7.36 1.56 -13.45
CA GLY A 625 7.10 0.38 -12.64
C GLY A 625 6.81 -0.86 -13.50
N ALA A 626 6.75 -2.01 -12.83
CA ALA A 626 6.53 -3.32 -13.43
C ALA A 626 5.24 -3.35 -14.26
N SER A 627 4.15 -2.77 -13.76
CA SER A 627 2.85 -2.79 -14.45
C SER A 627 2.86 -2.04 -15.79
N GLN A 628 3.59 -0.93 -15.90
CA GLN A 628 3.68 -0.13 -17.12
C GLN A 628 4.54 -0.83 -18.18
N ILE A 629 5.68 -1.39 -17.76
CA ILE A 629 6.53 -2.18 -18.66
C ILE A 629 5.80 -3.43 -19.13
N ARG A 630 5.08 -4.10 -18.22
CA ARG A 630 4.25 -5.25 -18.52
C ARG A 630 3.13 -4.92 -19.50
N ALA A 631 2.47 -3.76 -19.36
CA ALA A 631 1.43 -3.34 -20.30
C ALA A 631 1.96 -3.21 -21.73
N VAL A 632 3.20 -2.72 -21.91
CA VAL A 632 3.86 -2.69 -23.22
C VAL A 632 4.21 -4.09 -23.69
N HIS A 633 4.78 -4.92 -22.82
CA HIS A 633 5.15 -6.30 -23.15
C HIS A 633 3.94 -7.15 -23.58
N GLU A 634 2.81 -7.01 -22.91
CA GLU A 634 1.55 -7.70 -23.19
C GLU A 634 0.76 -7.08 -24.36
N GLY A 635 1.23 -5.98 -24.96
CA GLY A 635 0.55 -5.28 -26.05
C GLY A 635 -0.73 -4.54 -25.64
N LYS A 636 -0.91 -4.26 -24.34
CA LYS A 636 -2.04 -3.46 -23.81
C LYS A 636 -1.89 -1.97 -24.10
N CYS A 637 -0.65 -1.50 -24.24
CA CYS A 637 -0.32 -0.19 -24.77
C CYS A 637 0.99 -0.25 -25.57
N THR A 638 1.26 0.79 -26.33
CA THR A 638 2.53 0.98 -27.03
C THR A 638 3.53 1.74 -26.17
N LEU A 639 4.81 1.71 -26.54
CA LEU A 639 5.80 2.56 -25.91
C LEU A 639 5.51 4.05 -26.17
N GLU A 640 4.98 4.36 -27.35
CA GLU A 640 4.58 5.69 -27.77
C GLU A 640 3.45 6.23 -26.88
N ASP A 641 2.51 5.39 -26.45
CA ASP A 641 1.48 5.78 -25.48
C ASP A 641 2.10 6.18 -24.14
N LEU A 642 3.09 5.43 -23.64
CA LEU A 642 3.81 5.80 -22.42
C LEU A 642 4.55 7.13 -22.60
N LEU A 643 5.23 7.34 -23.73
CA LEU A 643 5.93 8.59 -24.02
C LEU A 643 4.97 9.78 -24.14
N GLN A 644 3.73 9.57 -24.61
CA GLN A 644 2.69 10.60 -24.58
C GLN A 644 2.24 10.94 -23.15
N GLU A 645 2.16 9.97 -22.23
CA GLU A 645 1.94 10.27 -20.81
C GLU A 645 3.09 11.07 -20.22
N ASP A 646 4.33 10.71 -20.55
CA ASP A 646 5.52 11.44 -20.10
C ASP A 646 5.51 12.89 -20.63
N TRP A 647 5.14 13.09 -21.90
CA TRP A 647 4.91 14.42 -22.46
C TRP A 647 3.92 15.24 -21.63
N LYS A 648 2.76 14.66 -21.27
CA LYS A 648 1.73 15.35 -20.49
C LYS A 648 2.21 15.75 -19.09
N ILE A 649 3.07 14.94 -18.48
CA ILE A 649 3.72 15.26 -17.20
C ILE A 649 4.69 16.44 -17.36
N LEU A 650 5.57 16.38 -18.38
CA LEU A 650 6.56 17.42 -18.66
C LEU A 650 5.91 18.75 -19.08
N GLU A 651 4.79 18.69 -19.80
CA GLU A 651 3.98 19.85 -20.19
C GLU A 651 3.40 20.57 -18.98
N LYS A 652 2.83 19.83 -18.01
CA LYS A 652 2.38 20.43 -16.75
C LYS A 652 3.54 21.03 -15.96
N LEU A 653 4.68 20.35 -15.90
CA LEU A 653 5.87 20.87 -15.23
C LEU A 653 6.33 22.20 -15.85
N GLN A 654 6.46 22.24 -17.18
CA GLN A 654 6.85 23.46 -17.89
C GLN A 654 5.84 24.60 -17.69
N LEU A 655 4.53 24.30 -17.66
CA LEU A 655 3.50 25.27 -17.34
C LEU A 655 3.69 25.87 -15.94
N LEU A 656 3.92 25.02 -14.93
CA LEU A 656 4.16 25.47 -13.56
C LEU A 656 5.43 26.34 -13.47
N MET A 657 6.48 26.00 -14.21
CA MET A 657 7.69 26.83 -14.25
C MET A 657 7.49 28.16 -14.99
N LYS A 658 6.65 28.16 -16.04
CA LYS A 658 6.26 29.38 -16.75
C LYS A 658 5.54 30.38 -15.82
N TYR A 659 4.77 29.91 -14.84
CA TYR A 659 4.04 30.78 -13.92
C TYR A 659 4.58 30.79 -12.48
N TRP A 660 5.74 30.17 -12.22
CA TRP A 660 6.27 29.93 -10.87
C TRP A 660 6.17 31.12 -9.91
N GLU A 661 6.70 32.29 -10.28
CA GLU A 661 6.70 33.48 -9.43
C GLU A 661 5.29 34.02 -9.16
N GLU A 662 4.40 34.02 -10.16
CA GLU A 662 2.99 34.42 -10.00
C GLU A 662 2.28 33.46 -9.05
N ILE A 663 2.63 32.18 -9.16
CA ILE A 663 2.08 31.13 -8.33
C ILE A 663 2.50 31.32 -6.86
N LEU A 664 3.77 31.66 -6.62
CA LEU A 664 4.29 31.90 -5.28
C LEU A 664 3.82 33.21 -4.66
N ALA A 665 3.67 34.28 -5.45
CA ALA A 665 3.28 35.60 -4.94
C ALA A 665 1.89 35.63 -4.29
N ASN A 666 1.08 34.60 -4.49
CA ASN A 666 -0.23 34.45 -3.90
C ASN A 666 -0.17 33.41 -2.75
N ASP A 667 0.42 33.79 -1.62
CA ASP A 667 0.66 32.93 -0.43
C ASP A 667 -0.57 32.12 0.04
N SER A 668 -1.79 32.57 -0.30
CA SER A 668 -3.05 31.87 -0.03
C SER A 668 -3.24 30.52 -0.75
N TRP A 669 -2.28 30.06 -1.57
CA TRP A 669 -2.39 28.83 -2.36
C TRP A 669 -1.81 27.59 -1.68
N PHE A 670 -1.06 27.79 -0.60
CA PHE A 670 -0.29 26.73 0.07
C PHE A 670 -0.68 26.47 1.52
N VAL A 671 -1.51 27.36 2.11
CA VAL A 671 -2.09 27.25 3.45
C VAL A 671 -3.29 26.32 3.44
#